data_AF-A0A9P3HAU7-F1
#
_entry.id   AF-A0A9P3HAU7-F1
#
_cell.length_a   1.000
_cell.length_b   1.000
_cell.length_c   1.000
_cell.angle_alpha   90.00
_cell.angle_beta   90.00
_cell.angle_gamma   90.00
#
_symmetry.space_group_name_H-M   'P 1'
#
loop_
_entity.id
_entity.type
_entity.pdbx_description
1 polymer ?
#
loop_
_entity_poly.entity_id
_entity_poly.type
_entity_poly.pdbx_seq_one_letter_code
_entity_poly.pdbx_strand_id
1 'polypeptide(L)'
;MPPQRPPIYSMRDVPPQYLQLSRALRFLCLCPALWGIYIHLKQARSIDDRDARAHMMMKSSALDNYVGILWCLLGGLWSFWLTNNLIRRWFIHYEPRPAMIRLFTLATIFWFSVVSFVSFFGADEPIWPWMAICAILAVAQIIQTIHFRFRGMYKLDPQKASRAGVDPRAIIVRTVLIPGGLVSFITMMMLLYQNNSRPSSAEALASTGANALASLNAAKQAIGTAQTQILILIVTSWTAKGFQKRQTFRETTLRLLPTPSSKFSYTYKFVLGEAPSTRAREVMGPKIKEEQASYDDLLILPVSDTYEDLSYKVFKALEWSNKFKFDFLCKTDDDIFVRWDTVANELMDLGPTHYYWRGLAYWDMAPITNPENKNIEHEFKLGVFPPFVAGSLYIFSRDIVTLLTYPGPRLFTKNEDQNIGIWLHPYNIKPIHDKRMQQWDVCEDDMLAKHFSDAFTPVESMHAMYRNVVEHKPLCQGFRQTYCAACYSCYGRSNHWKDWGVACDSVKGITNLNKNDGLYQGTGAIDIKDPMPAIGNKDEWIVPGVLTDASSIYSDTEGWAKLHWAIWTTDPKTTWQARHYQAIETLFVHNPDAVLMILSNTLPSDFFIDYTRQGYQIHILSFSKDLLLKRKWFFSPNTEDWLKRWNEWAEAGQFFPVHLADYLRLVALYKYGGLYMDMDALWIRSPGDGMTEFIGSDVSDTADDRAWTLDDKNTYLANGVMRFKRGRTMFRQIAENYFTVTNYDPECFNCGGPKAFTTYVRNHRSALESNGLTILPREALYPYNWKEVEGAIQNAKSGALPQAEVIKMEEHGLGLHLYGKVTNKKTIEEGSVVAAALKIWSLDIFSQSAAFSSPRLQGPKVLYYRPRPAGLSSSASPSVSSLLDKAPGAFTGIDAIFVRGVDRYVPSASTTGPGGVHTQKATLRIAVEHGLVTLHPSAAAGTKKVDMDLGDEVSMAQLNLALSRIRYLAPSEKTRWDGSDKVTLQVKFGEMERELVIPVIRKSFIA
;
A
#
# COMPACT_ATOMS: atom_id res chain seq x y z
N MET A 1 -67.39 -12.97 77.89
CA MET A 1 -67.52 -13.46 76.50
C MET A 1 -66.28 -13.03 75.73
N PRO A 2 -65.49 -13.96 75.15
CA PRO A 2 -64.39 -13.58 74.28
C PRO A 2 -64.94 -13.29 72.87
N PRO A 3 -64.43 -12.28 72.15
CA PRO A 3 -64.73 -12.15 70.73
C PRO A 3 -63.96 -13.23 69.97
N GLN A 4 -64.71 -14.20 69.42
CA GLN A 4 -64.18 -15.21 68.52
C GLN A 4 -63.57 -14.53 67.29
N ARG A 5 -62.34 -14.95 66.95
CA ARG A 5 -61.61 -14.55 65.75
C ARG A 5 -62.50 -14.70 64.50
N PRO A 6 -62.40 -13.81 63.50
CA PRO A 6 -63.03 -14.04 62.21
C PRO A 6 -62.48 -15.35 61.61
N PRO A 7 -63.29 -16.13 60.87
CA PRO A 7 -62.84 -17.40 60.34
C PRO A 7 -61.73 -17.13 59.34
N ILE A 8 -60.51 -17.52 59.70
CA ILE A 8 -59.55 -17.98 58.71
C ILE A 8 -60.29 -19.14 58.03
N TYR A 9 -60.70 -18.98 56.76
CA TYR A 9 -61.25 -20.05 55.96
C TYR A 9 -60.34 -21.28 56.10
N SER A 10 -60.78 -22.26 56.89
CA SER A 10 -60.05 -23.46 57.26
C SER A 10 -60.40 -24.57 56.27
N MET A 11 -59.72 -25.71 56.29
CA MET A 11 -59.98 -26.87 55.40
C MET A 11 -61.44 -27.43 55.45
N ARG A 12 -62.35 -26.79 56.19
CA ARG A 12 -63.72 -27.25 56.46
C ARG A 12 -64.76 -26.90 55.39
N ASP A 13 -64.40 -26.16 54.34
CA ASP A 13 -65.34 -25.78 53.26
C ASP A 13 -65.41 -26.79 52.10
N VAL A 14 -64.70 -27.91 52.21
CA VAL A 14 -64.73 -29.00 51.23
C VAL A 14 -65.59 -30.13 51.80
N PRO A 15 -66.57 -30.68 51.04
CA PRO A 15 -67.36 -31.81 51.50
C PRO A 15 -66.45 -32.97 51.95
N PRO A 16 -66.74 -33.67 53.06
CA PRO A 16 -65.84 -34.66 53.65
C PRO A 16 -65.41 -35.76 52.67
N GLN A 17 -66.29 -36.15 51.75
CA GLN A 17 -66.01 -37.11 50.67
C GLN A 17 -64.95 -36.64 49.65
N TYR A 18 -64.74 -35.33 49.48
CA TYR A 18 -63.73 -34.76 48.58
C TYR A 18 -62.51 -34.18 49.31
N LEU A 19 -62.46 -34.31 50.64
CA LEU A 19 -61.40 -33.73 51.45
C LEU A 19 -60.03 -34.35 51.13
N GLN A 20 -59.98 -35.68 50.97
CA GLN A 20 -58.75 -36.39 50.61
C GLN A 20 -58.27 -36.00 49.20
N LEU A 21 -59.19 -35.94 48.23
CA LEU A 21 -58.87 -35.56 46.86
C LEU A 21 -58.44 -34.08 46.75
N SER A 22 -59.09 -33.18 47.49
CA SER A 22 -58.70 -31.77 47.57
C SER A 22 -57.32 -31.58 48.19
N ARG A 23 -56.98 -32.38 49.22
CA ARG A 23 -55.62 -32.41 49.78
C ARG A 23 -54.61 -32.90 48.72
N ALA A 24 -54.92 -34.00 48.03
CA ALA A 24 -54.06 -34.54 46.98
C ALA A 24 -53.78 -33.51 45.86
N LEU A 25 -54.80 -32.78 45.39
CA LEU A 25 -54.61 -31.75 44.35
C LEU A 25 -53.76 -30.57 44.82
N ARG A 26 -53.89 -30.15 46.10
CA ARG A 26 -53.04 -29.10 46.66
C ARG A 26 -51.58 -29.52 46.75
N PHE A 27 -51.32 -30.78 47.08
CA PHE A 27 -49.96 -31.34 47.08
C PHE A 27 -49.42 -31.51 45.65
N LEU A 28 -50.27 -31.91 44.70
CA LEU A 28 -49.86 -32.07 43.29
C LEU A 28 -49.33 -30.77 42.69
N CYS A 29 -49.91 -29.62 43.03
CA CYS A 29 -49.44 -28.31 42.56
C CYS A 29 -48.06 -27.89 43.10
N LEU A 30 -47.54 -28.57 44.13
CA LEU A 30 -46.19 -28.35 44.67
C LEU A 30 -45.12 -29.19 43.96
N CYS A 31 -45.50 -30.26 43.23
CA CYS A 31 -44.56 -31.16 42.57
C CYS A 31 -43.54 -30.44 41.66
N PRO A 32 -43.91 -29.44 40.83
CA PRO A 32 -42.94 -28.74 39.99
C PRO A 32 -41.91 -27.97 40.82
N ALA A 33 -42.34 -27.30 41.90
CA ALA A 33 -41.45 -26.56 42.80
C ALA A 33 -40.52 -27.51 43.57
N LEU A 34 -41.04 -28.64 44.06
CA LEU A 34 -40.24 -29.66 44.74
C LEU A 34 -39.20 -30.29 43.80
N TRP A 35 -39.56 -30.50 42.54
CA TRP A 35 -38.63 -30.97 41.50
C TRP A 35 -37.54 -29.94 41.21
N GLY A 36 -37.90 -28.66 41.07
CA GLY A 36 -36.93 -27.57 40.94
C GLY A 36 -35.97 -27.47 42.14
N ILE A 37 -36.50 -27.58 43.36
CA ILE A 37 -35.67 -27.60 44.59
C ILE A 37 -34.70 -28.78 44.58
N TYR A 38 -35.16 -29.97 44.19
CA TYR A 38 -34.31 -31.15 44.09
C TYR A 38 -33.18 -30.96 43.07
N ILE A 39 -33.48 -30.42 41.89
CA ILE A 39 -32.50 -30.13 40.84
C ILE A 39 -31.46 -29.12 41.36
N HIS A 40 -31.90 -28.00 41.93
CA HIS A 40 -30.98 -26.97 42.43
C HIS A 40 -30.17 -27.44 43.64
N LEU A 41 -30.73 -28.26 44.53
CA LEU A 41 -29.96 -28.87 45.64
C LEU A 41 -28.90 -29.84 45.12
N LYS A 42 -29.24 -30.63 44.10
CA LYS A 42 -28.30 -31.54 43.45
C LYS A 42 -27.17 -30.75 42.77
N GLN A 43 -27.51 -29.67 42.07
CA GLN A 43 -26.55 -28.78 41.40
C GLN A 43 -25.68 -28.06 42.42
N ALA A 44 -26.25 -27.42 43.45
CA ALA A 44 -25.52 -26.70 44.50
C ALA A 44 -24.51 -27.60 45.25
N ARG A 45 -24.84 -28.89 45.45
CA ARG A 45 -23.90 -29.86 46.06
C ARG A 45 -22.82 -30.35 45.11
N SER A 46 -23.02 -30.23 43.81
CA SER A 46 -22.08 -30.68 42.78
C SER A 46 -21.14 -29.57 42.27
N ILE A 47 -21.37 -28.32 42.65
CA ILE A 47 -20.58 -27.16 42.22
C ILE A 47 -19.54 -26.85 43.31
N ASP A 48 -18.24 -26.90 42.96
CA ASP A 48 -17.15 -26.44 43.82
C ASP A 48 -17.07 -24.90 43.78
N ASP A 49 -17.02 -24.25 44.95
CA ASP A 49 -16.95 -22.78 45.12
C ASP A 49 -15.70 -22.15 44.50
N ARG A 50 -14.71 -22.97 44.11
CA ARG A 50 -13.52 -22.55 43.33
C ARG A 50 -13.78 -22.43 41.82
N ASP A 51 -14.75 -23.16 41.29
CA ASP A 51 -14.99 -23.26 39.85
C ASP A 51 -15.92 -22.16 39.34
N ALA A 52 -16.85 -21.72 40.18
CA ALA A 52 -17.75 -20.60 39.88
C ALA A 52 -17.04 -19.23 39.81
N ARG A 53 -15.75 -19.18 40.17
CA ARG A 53 -14.87 -18.00 40.08
C ARG A 53 -13.89 -18.07 38.91
N ALA A 54 -13.97 -19.09 38.06
CA ALA A 54 -13.09 -19.26 36.90
C ALA A 54 -13.78 -18.83 35.59
N HIS A 55 -13.03 -18.16 34.72
CA HIS A 55 -13.52 -17.41 33.56
C HIS A 55 -13.94 -18.23 32.32
N MET A 56 -14.59 -19.39 32.44
CA MET A 56 -15.27 -20.02 31.27
C MET A 56 -16.74 -20.24 31.53
N MET A 57 -17.53 -19.82 30.55
CA MET A 57 -18.99 -20.01 30.41
C MET A 57 -19.70 -20.04 31.75
N MET A 58 -20.25 -18.90 32.18
CA MET A 58 -20.90 -18.67 33.48
C MET A 58 -21.71 -19.90 33.96
N LYS A 59 -21.04 -20.82 34.65
CA LYS A 59 -21.73 -21.87 35.40
C LYS A 59 -22.25 -21.21 36.65
N SER A 60 -23.54 -21.37 36.88
CA SER A 60 -24.19 -20.87 38.07
C SER A 60 -23.51 -21.42 39.32
N SER A 61 -23.22 -20.55 40.28
CA SER A 61 -22.58 -20.93 41.54
C SER A 61 -23.53 -21.73 42.45
N ALA A 62 -23.00 -22.27 43.54
CA ALA A 62 -23.84 -22.82 44.61
C ALA A 62 -24.81 -21.75 45.15
N LEU A 63 -24.37 -20.49 45.26
CA LEU A 63 -25.21 -19.37 45.67
C LEU A 63 -26.35 -19.11 44.67
N ASP A 64 -26.08 -19.15 43.36
CA ASP A 64 -27.10 -18.96 42.32
C ASP A 64 -28.18 -20.05 42.39
N ASN A 65 -27.78 -21.28 42.72
CA ASN A 65 -28.70 -22.39 42.94
C ASN A 65 -29.49 -22.26 44.26
N TYR A 66 -28.88 -21.74 45.34
CA TYR A 66 -29.60 -21.41 46.58
C TYR A 66 -30.63 -20.31 46.37
N VAL A 67 -30.30 -19.29 45.55
CA VAL A 67 -31.26 -18.26 45.15
C VAL A 67 -32.36 -18.85 44.28
N GLY A 68 -32.03 -19.74 43.34
CA GLY A 68 -33.01 -20.51 42.56
C GLY A 68 -34.00 -21.27 43.45
N ILE A 69 -33.52 -21.91 44.54
CA ILE A 69 -34.37 -22.58 45.54
C ILE A 69 -35.37 -21.61 46.19
N LEU A 70 -34.96 -20.36 46.51
CA LEU A 70 -35.86 -19.36 47.06
C LEU A 70 -36.99 -19.02 46.08
N TRP A 71 -36.69 -18.90 44.79
CA TRP A 71 -37.68 -18.69 43.75
C TRP A 71 -38.59 -19.91 43.53
N CYS A 72 -38.07 -21.14 43.63
CA CYS A 72 -38.89 -22.35 43.64
C CYS A 72 -39.87 -22.38 44.81
N LEU A 73 -39.40 -22.05 46.02
CA LEU A 73 -40.22 -22.00 47.23
C LEU A 73 -41.33 -20.96 47.10
N LEU A 74 -41.01 -19.78 46.56
CA LEU A 74 -41.98 -18.73 46.30
C LEU A 74 -43.02 -19.18 45.25
N GLY A 75 -42.56 -19.78 44.15
CA GLY A 75 -43.43 -20.32 43.10
C GLY A 75 -44.35 -21.43 43.62
N GLY A 76 -43.84 -22.32 44.47
CA GLY A 76 -44.62 -23.35 45.15
C GLY A 76 -45.68 -22.76 46.08
N LEU A 77 -45.31 -21.75 46.89
CA LEU A 77 -46.23 -21.06 47.78
C LEU A 77 -47.36 -20.37 47.00
N TRP A 78 -47.02 -19.65 45.93
CA TRP A 78 -48.00 -18.96 45.09
C TRP A 78 -48.85 -19.93 44.27
N SER A 79 -48.29 -21.03 43.78
CA SER A 79 -49.07 -22.11 43.15
C SER A 79 -50.07 -22.72 44.14
N PHE A 80 -49.64 -23.04 45.37
CA PHE A 80 -50.50 -23.60 46.41
C PHE A 80 -51.64 -22.64 46.80
N TRP A 81 -51.33 -21.35 46.98
CA TRP A 81 -52.34 -20.33 47.27
C TRP A 81 -53.33 -20.13 46.11
N LEU A 82 -52.84 -20.08 44.88
CA LEU A 82 -53.67 -19.98 43.67
C LEU A 82 -54.63 -21.18 43.58
N THR A 83 -54.13 -22.40 43.76
CA THR A 83 -54.92 -23.64 43.77
C THR A 83 -55.92 -23.67 44.93
N ASN A 84 -55.52 -23.27 46.14
CA ASN A 84 -56.41 -23.20 47.29
C ASN A 84 -57.57 -22.20 47.06
N ASN A 85 -57.28 -21.06 46.43
CA ASN A 85 -58.29 -20.07 46.07
C ASN A 85 -59.20 -20.55 44.92
N LEU A 86 -58.66 -21.27 43.93
CA LEU A 86 -59.43 -21.88 42.85
C LEU A 86 -60.38 -22.97 43.36
N ILE A 87 -59.90 -23.85 44.25
CA ILE A 87 -60.72 -24.85 44.94
C ILE A 87 -61.87 -24.16 45.66
N ARG A 88 -61.58 -23.17 46.51
CA ARG A 88 -62.62 -22.45 47.26
C ARG A 88 -63.66 -21.84 46.33
N ARG A 89 -63.24 -21.19 45.23
CA ARG A 89 -64.15 -20.58 44.26
C ARG A 89 -64.98 -21.63 43.52
N TRP A 90 -64.34 -22.67 43.01
CA TRP A 90 -65.03 -23.60 42.11
C TRP A 90 -66.01 -24.50 42.83
N PHE A 91 -65.78 -24.82 44.10
CA PHE A 91 -66.76 -25.51 44.93
C PHE A 91 -67.99 -24.65 45.26
N ILE A 92 -67.91 -23.32 45.15
CA ILE A 92 -69.05 -22.40 45.32
C ILE A 92 -69.88 -22.29 44.03
N HIS A 93 -69.25 -22.41 42.85
CA HIS A 93 -69.89 -22.09 41.57
C HIS A 93 -70.12 -23.28 40.62
N TYR A 94 -69.47 -24.42 40.87
CA TYR A 94 -69.54 -25.60 40.02
C TYR A 94 -69.77 -26.84 40.87
N GLU A 95 -70.33 -27.89 40.26
CA GLU A 95 -70.43 -29.18 40.92
C GLU A 95 -69.03 -29.73 41.28
N PRO A 96 -68.87 -30.39 42.44
CA PRO A 96 -67.57 -30.84 42.93
C PRO A 96 -66.80 -31.74 41.95
N ARG A 97 -67.47 -32.66 41.24
CA ARG A 97 -66.78 -33.60 40.33
C ARG A 97 -66.16 -32.90 39.11
N PRO A 98 -66.90 -32.12 38.29
CA PRO A 98 -66.31 -31.36 37.18
C PRO A 98 -65.28 -30.33 37.64
N ALA A 99 -65.48 -29.68 38.78
CA ALA A 99 -64.53 -28.72 39.35
C ALA A 99 -63.18 -29.39 39.66
N MET A 100 -63.21 -30.59 40.23
CA MET A 100 -62.01 -31.36 40.56
C MET A 100 -61.30 -31.88 39.31
N ILE A 101 -62.05 -32.33 38.29
CA ILE A 101 -61.46 -32.75 37.01
C ILE A 101 -60.74 -31.57 36.34
N ARG A 102 -61.38 -30.40 36.24
CA ARG A 102 -60.75 -29.21 35.66
C ARG A 102 -59.49 -28.80 36.42
N LEU A 103 -59.50 -28.92 37.75
CA LEU A 103 -58.37 -28.53 38.57
C LEU A 103 -57.21 -29.51 38.43
N PHE A 104 -57.51 -30.80 38.34
CA PHE A 104 -56.53 -31.83 38.01
C PHE A 104 -55.92 -31.59 36.63
N THR A 105 -56.74 -31.32 35.60
CA THR A 105 -56.25 -31.00 34.26
C THR A 105 -55.35 -29.75 34.26
N LEU A 106 -55.75 -28.68 34.96
CA LEU A 106 -54.95 -27.46 35.08
C LEU A 106 -53.63 -27.70 35.81
N ALA A 107 -53.63 -28.50 36.88
CA ALA A 107 -52.42 -28.87 37.62
C ALA A 107 -51.45 -29.68 36.75
N THR A 108 -51.96 -30.61 35.95
CA THR A 108 -51.16 -31.42 35.03
C THR A 108 -50.56 -30.56 33.91
N ILE A 109 -51.34 -29.67 33.28
CA ILE A 109 -50.83 -28.73 32.27
C ILE A 109 -49.74 -27.84 32.88
N PHE A 110 -50.01 -27.25 34.04
CA PHE A 110 -49.03 -26.40 34.74
C PHE A 110 -47.73 -27.15 35.02
N TRP A 111 -47.80 -28.41 35.45
CA TRP A 111 -46.62 -29.22 35.69
C TRP A 111 -45.79 -29.44 34.42
N PHE A 112 -46.40 -29.92 33.33
CA PHE A 112 -45.68 -30.13 32.06
C PHE A 112 -45.11 -28.82 31.51
N SER A 113 -45.87 -27.72 31.57
CA SER A 113 -45.39 -26.41 31.12
C SER A 113 -44.20 -25.92 31.92
N VAL A 114 -44.22 -26.05 33.25
CA VAL A 114 -43.10 -25.63 34.11
C VAL A 114 -41.88 -26.51 33.87
N VAL A 115 -42.05 -27.84 33.80
CA VAL A 115 -40.91 -28.75 33.56
C VAL A 115 -40.30 -28.51 32.18
N SER A 116 -41.10 -28.38 31.13
CA SER A 116 -40.59 -28.08 29.78
C SER A 116 -39.91 -26.71 29.72
N PHE A 117 -40.50 -25.68 30.34
CA PHE A 117 -39.95 -24.33 30.34
C PHE A 117 -38.61 -24.28 31.08
N VAL A 118 -38.53 -24.85 32.29
CA VAL A 118 -37.27 -24.90 33.06
C VAL A 118 -36.23 -25.75 32.35
N SER A 119 -36.62 -26.86 31.71
CA SER A 119 -35.68 -27.73 30.98
C SER A 119 -35.12 -27.08 29.72
N PHE A 120 -35.84 -26.15 29.08
CA PHE A 120 -35.39 -25.44 27.87
C PHE A 120 -34.19 -24.54 28.12
N PHE A 121 -34.16 -23.83 29.26
CA PHE A 121 -33.05 -22.93 29.62
C PHE A 121 -31.83 -23.67 30.21
N GLY A 122 -31.96 -24.97 30.47
CA GLY A 122 -30.86 -25.79 30.97
C GLY A 122 -30.52 -25.59 32.44
N ALA A 123 -29.54 -26.35 32.91
CA ALA A 123 -29.07 -26.35 34.29
C ALA A 123 -28.29 -25.07 34.68
N ASP A 124 -27.84 -24.31 33.69
CA ASP A 124 -26.88 -23.22 33.87
C ASP A 124 -27.56 -21.88 34.20
N GLU A 125 -28.89 -21.79 34.08
CA GLU A 125 -29.72 -20.60 34.38
C GLU A 125 -30.76 -20.88 35.49
N PRO A 126 -30.38 -20.99 36.77
CA PRO A 126 -31.24 -21.46 37.84
C PRO A 126 -32.23 -20.42 38.38
N ILE A 127 -32.00 -19.13 38.14
CA ILE A 127 -32.79 -18.05 38.72
C ILE A 127 -33.87 -17.57 37.72
N TRP A 128 -33.48 -17.29 36.48
CA TRP A 128 -34.33 -16.60 35.50
C TRP A 128 -35.64 -17.34 35.15
N PRO A 129 -35.65 -18.68 34.90
CA PRO A 129 -36.89 -19.39 34.57
C PRO A 129 -37.89 -19.36 35.73
N TRP A 130 -37.41 -19.48 36.96
CA TRP A 130 -38.25 -19.46 38.16
C TRP A 130 -38.75 -18.05 38.50
N MET A 131 -37.95 -17.01 38.22
CA MET A 131 -38.42 -15.62 38.28
C MET A 131 -39.59 -15.39 37.31
N ALA A 132 -39.48 -15.86 36.07
CA ALA A 132 -40.55 -15.73 35.07
C ALA A 132 -41.83 -16.48 35.48
N ILE A 133 -41.70 -17.71 35.98
CA ILE A 133 -42.83 -18.49 36.53
C ILE A 133 -43.48 -17.74 37.70
N CYS A 134 -42.69 -17.21 38.63
CA CYS A 134 -43.19 -16.45 39.76
C CYS A 134 -43.92 -15.17 39.31
N ALA A 135 -43.39 -14.45 38.31
CA ALA A 135 -44.06 -13.27 37.76
C ALA A 135 -45.44 -13.60 37.17
N ILE A 136 -45.54 -14.71 36.41
CA ILE A 136 -46.81 -15.19 35.86
C ILE A 136 -47.79 -15.56 36.98
N LEU A 137 -47.32 -16.29 38.01
CA LEU A 137 -48.13 -16.66 39.17
C LEU A 137 -48.58 -15.43 39.99
N ALA A 138 -47.73 -14.42 40.15
CA ALA A 138 -48.05 -13.17 40.81
C ALA A 138 -49.18 -12.43 40.07
N VAL A 139 -49.09 -12.33 38.75
CA VAL A 139 -50.15 -11.73 37.91
C VAL A 139 -51.45 -12.54 38.03
N ALA A 140 -51.38 -13.87 37.95
CA ALA A 140 -52.55 -14.73 38.11
C ALA A 140 -53.21 -14.57 39.49
N GLN A 141 -52.40 -14.45 40.55
CA GLN A 141 -52.87 -14.18 41.93
C GLN A 141 -53.51 -12.80 42.06
N ILE A 142 -52.92 -11.76 41.48
CA ILE A 142 -53.49 -10.40 41.47
C ILE A 142 -54.83 -10.39 40.74
N ILE A 143 -54.87 -10.95 39.53
CA ILE A 143 -56.11 -11.08 38.73
C ILE A 143 -57.17 -11.83 39.53
N GLN A 144 -56.81 -12.97 40.13
CA GLN A 144 -57.74 -13.75 40.95
C GLN A 144 -58.27 -12.94 42.14
N THR A 145 -57.40 -12.22 42.85
CA THR A 145 -57.75 -11.44 44.03
C THR A 145 -58.66 -10.25 43.68
N ILE A 146 -58.37 -9.55 42.59
CA ILE A 146 -59.19 -8.43 42.07
C ILE A 146 -60.53 -8.95 41.55
N HIS A 147 -60.51 -9.96 40.68
CA HIS A 147 -61.73 -10.49 40.05
C HIS A 147 -62.68 -11.15 41.04
N PHE A 148 -62.15 -11.78 42.11
CA PHE A 148 -62.95 -12.45 43.13
C PHE A 148 -63.80 -11.47 43.95
N ARG A 149 -63.26 -10.33 44.38
CA ARG A 149 -64.04 -9.38 45.22
C ARG A 149 -64.93 -8.43 44.42
N PHE A 150 -64.58 -8.10 43.17
CA PHE A 150 -65.46 -7.27 42.32
C PHE A 150 -66.74 -7.99 41.90
N ARG A 151 -66.73 -9.32 41.73
CA ARG A 151 -67.94 -10.12 41.38
C ARG A 151 -68.58 -10.87 42.55
N GLY A 152 -67.84 -11.21 43.59
CA GLY A 152 -68.31 -12.02 44.72
C GLY A 152 -69.23 -11.29 45.72
N MET A 153 -69.25 -9.96 45.72
CA MET A 153 -70.12 -9.17 46.62
C MET A 153 -71.59 -9.11 46.20
N TYR A 154 -71.96 -9.57 45.00
CA TYR A 154 -73.34 -9.50 44.51
C TYR A 154 -74.24 -10.69 44.92
N LYS A 155 -73.73 -11.66 45.71
CA LYS A 155 -74.53 -12.85 46.11
C LYS A 155 -74.62 -13.12 47.62
N LEU A 156 -74.13 -12.22 48.48
CA LEU A 156 -74.28 -12.36 49.94
C LEU A 156 -74.88 -11.10 50.55
N ASP A 157 -75.86 -11.33 51.42
CA ASP A 157 -76.63 -10.39 52.23
C ASP A 157 -75.87 -9.08 52.59
N PRO A 158 -76.40 -7.89 52.21
CA PRO A 158 -75.73 -6.59 52.40
C PRO A 158 -75.29 -6.30 53.83
N GLN A 159 -75.97 -6.87 54.85
CA GLN A 159 -75.64 -6.59 56.25
C GLN A 159 -74.38 -7.29 56.76
N LYS A 160 -73.89 -8.35 56.08
CA LYS A 160 -72.63 -9.03 56.47
C LYS A 160 -71.39 -8.47 55.77
N ALA A 161 -71.55 -7.64 54.74
CA ALA A 161 -70.44 -7.09 53.96
C ALA A 161 -69.59 -6.06 54.73
N SER A 162 -70.17 -5.37 55.73
CA SER A 162 -69.48 -4.27 56.43
C SER A 162 -68.46 -4.69 57.49
N ARG A 163 -68.39 -5.98 57.86
CA ARG A 163 -67.51 -6.48 58.95
C ARG A 163 -66.32 -7.34 58.48
N ALA A 164 -66.07 -7.47 57.18
CA ALA A 164 -64.98 -8.31 56.62
C ALA A 164 -64.18 -7.62 55.49
N GLY A 165 -64.04 -6.30 55.55
CA GLY A 165 -63.31 -5.50 54.58
C GLY A 165 -61.80 -5.50 54.80
N VAL A 166 -61.12 -6.62 54.52
CA VAL A 166 -59.68 -6.53 54.23
C VAL A 166 -59.54 -5.99 52.81
N ASP A 167 -58.98 -4.80 52.67
CA ASP A 167 -58.70 -4.13 51.39
C ASP A 167 -58.00 -5.11 50.42
N PRO A 168 -58.49 -5.32 49.18
CA PRO A 168 -57.80 -6.11 48.16
C PRO A 168 -56.35 -5.69 47.99
N ARG A 169 -56.04 -4.40 48.13
CA ARG A 169 -54.67 -3.88 48.11
C ARG A 169 -53.85 -4.44 49.27
N ALA A 170 -54.41 -4.50 50.47
CA ALA A 170 -53.74 -5.07 51.64
C ALA A 170 -53.51 -6.58 51.52
N ILE A 171 -54.40 -7.31 50.85
CA ILE A 171 -54.19 -8.75 50.56
C ILE A 171 -53.07 -8.92 49.54
N ILE A 172 -53.12 -8.20 48.41
CA ILE A 172 -52.08 -8.23 47.37
C ILE A 172 -50.71 -7.86 47.95
N VAL A 173 -50.66 -6.85 48.82
CA VAL A 173 -49.44 -6.46 49.52
C VAL A 173 -48.92 -7.62 50.37
N ARG A 174 -49.77 -8.26 51.18
CA ARG A 174 -49.37 -9.35 52.08
C ARG A 174 -49.01 -10.66 51.38
N THR A 175 -49.66 -10.98 50.26
CA THR A 175 -49.51 -12.28 49.60
C THR A 175 -48.61 -12.24 48.38
N VAL A 176 -48.50 -11.10 47.68
CA VAL A 176 -47.70 -11.00 46.45
C VAL A 176 -46.51 -10.05 46.66
N LEU A 177 -46.74 -8.80 47.06
CA LEU A 177 -45.66 -7.80 47.10
C LEU A 177 -44.63 -8.06 48.21
N ILE A 178 -45.07 -8.41 49.43
CA ILE A 178 -44.14 -8.67 50.55
C ILE A 178 -43.28 -9.91 50.29
N PRO A 179 -43.84 -11.11 49.97
CA PRO A 179 -43.03 -12.28 49.69
C PRO A 179 -42.15 -12.13 48.44
N GLY A 180 -42.68 -11.55 47.36
CA GLY A 180 -41.91 -11.34 46.13
C GLY A 180 -40.81 -10.29 46.29
N GLY A 181 -41.10 -9.21 47.02
CA GLY A 181 -40.12 -8.16 47.33
C GLY A 181 -38.99 -8.67 48.23
N LEU A 182 -39.31 -9.52 49.23
CA LEU A 182 -38.30 -10.13 50.09
C LEU A 182 -37.34 -11.04 49.29
N VAL A 183 -37.88 -11.95 48.47
CA VAL A 183 -37.05 -12.85 47.66
C VAL A 183 -36.23 -12.07 46.62
N SER A 184 -36.80 -11.03 46.02
CA SER A 184 -36.07 -10.15 45.09
C SER A 184 -34.96 -9.35 45.77
N PHE A 185 -35.21 -8.84 46.99
CA PHE A 185 -34.20 -8.12 47.77
C PHE A 185 -33.06 -9.04 48.21
N ILE A 186 -33.38 -10.26 48.66
CA ILE A 186 -32.38 -11.29 48.98
C ILE A 186 -31.58 -11.67 47.74
N THR A 187 -32.26 -11.84 46.59
CA THR A 187 -31.61 -12.11 45.29
C THR A 187 -30.62 -10.99 44.94
N MET A 188 -31.06 -9.73 45.03
CA MET A 188 -30.20 -8.57 44.77
C MET A 188 -28.99 -8.53 45.73
N MET A 189 -29.21 -8.70 47.03
CA MET A 189 -28.12 -8.70 48.03
C MET A 189 -27.14 -9.85 47.85
N MET A 190 -27.63 -11.06 47.55
CA MET A 190 -26.78 -12.21 47.32
C MET A 190 -25.97 -12.08 46.02
N LEU A 191 -26.58 -11.60 44.94
CA LEU A 191 -25.87 -11.35 43.68
C LEU A 191 -24.86 -10.20 43.79
N LEU A 192 -25.19 -9.12 44.52
CA LEU A 192 -24.24 -8.04 44.81
C LEU A 192 -23.09 -8.50 45.72
N TYR A 193 -23.40 -9.29 46.75
CA TYR A 193 -22.38 -9.90 47.62
C TYR A 193 -21.48 -10.82 46.82
N GLN A 194 -22.03 -11.65 45.94
CA GLN A 194 -21.26 -12.54 45.07
C GLN A 194 -20.40 -11.75 44.09
N ASN A 195 -20.92 -10.67 43.49
CA ASN A 195 -20.17 -9.80 42.59
C ASN A 195 -19.01 -9.09 43.32
N ASN A 196 -19.24 -8.65 44.56
CA ASN A 196 -18.22 -7.99 45.39
C ASN A 196 -17.23 -8.99 46.05
N SER A 197 -17.61 -10.26 46.18
CA SER A 197 -16.80 -11.33 46.79
C SER A 197 -16.11 -12.23 45.75
N ARG A 198 -16.18 -11.88 44.46
CA ARG A 198 -15.31 -12.43 43.41
C ARG A 198 -14.01 -11.63 43.42
N PRO A 199 -12.96 -12.05 44.15
CA PRO A 199 -11.63 -11.57 43.81
C PRO A 199 -11.37 -11.97 42.36
N SER A 200 -10.77 -11.08 41.57
CA SER A 200 -10.14 -11.54 40.32
C SER A 200 -9.20 -12.69 40.70
N SER A 201 -9.15 -13.76 39.92
CA SER A 201 -8.24 -14.87 40.23
C SER A 201 -6.79 -14.36 40.33
N ALA A 202 -6.51 -13.23 39.70
CA ALA A 202 -5.30 -12.46 39.79
C ALA A 202 -5.13 -11.62 41.06
N GLU A 203 -6.15 -11.25 41.84
CA GLU A 203 -5.93 -10.71 43.20
C GLU A 203 -5.55 -11.82 44.18
N ALA A 204 -6.04 -13.04 43.98
CA ALA A 204 -5.65 -14.20 44.79
C ALA A 204 -4.24 -14.72 44.43
N LEU A 205 -3.91 -14.76 43.13
CA LEU A 205 -2.58 -15.13 42.61
C LEU A 205 -1.56 -13.99 42.75
N ALA A 206 -1.98 -12.73 42.60
CA ALA A 206 -1.12 -11.58 42.89
C ALA A 206 -1.07 -11.26 44.38
N SER A 207 -1.92 -11.76 45.28
CA SER A 207 -1.64 -11.58 46.73
C SER A 207 -0.67 -12.63 47.26
N THR A 208 -0.69 -13.85 46.74
CA THR A 208 0.35 -14.86 47.03
C THR A 208 1.65 -14.57 46.29
N GLY A 209 1.57 -14.08 45.04
CA GLY A 209 2.68 -13.61 44.24
C GLY A 209 3.21 -12.24 44.64
N ALA A 210 2.38 -11.25 45.02
CA ALA A 210 2.81 -9.92 45.47
C ALA A 210 3.20 -9.86 46.94
N ASN A 211 2.83 -10.81 47.80
CA ASN A 211 3.48 -10.91 49.11
C ASN A 211 4.89 -11.53 48.99
N ALA A 212 5.11 -12.44 48.03
CA ALA A 212 6.45 -12.92 47.67
C ALA A 212 7.25 -11.84 46.89
N LEU A 213 6.61 -11.13 45.96
CA LEU A 213 7.22 -10.07 45.14
C LEU A 213 7.36 -8.75 45.88
N ALA A 214 6.56 -8.39 46.90
CA ALA A 214 6.82 -7.21 47.73
C ALA A 214 8.03 -7.46 48.65
N SER A 215 8.20 -8.70 49.11
CA SER A 215 9.40 -9.14 49.83
C SER A 215 10.64 -9.22 48.93
N LEU A 216 10.48 -9.61 47.65
CA LEU A 216 11.57 -9.63 46.65
C LEU A 216 11.83 -8.28 45.94
N ASN A 217 10.85 -7.38 45.86
CA ASN A 217 10.96 -6.05 45.24
C ASN A 217 11.55 -4.99 46.18
N ALA A 218 11.69 -5.29 47.47
CA ALA A 218 12.62 -4.55 48.33
C ALA A 218 14.09 -4.96 48.09
N ALA A 219 14.35 -6.10 47.44
CA ALA A 219 15.69 -6.69 47.33
C ALA A 219 16.36 -6.60 45.94
N LYS A 220 15.71 -6.05 44.91
CA LYS A 220 16.37 -5.75 43.61
C LYS A 220 15.91 -4.43 42.98
N GLN A 221 16.08 -3.34 43.72
CA GLN A 221 16.58 -2.08 43.12
C GLN A 221 18.07 -2.26 42.81
N ALA A 222 18.38 -3.04 41.77
CA ALA A 222 19.71 -3.10 41.18
C ALA A 222 19.53 -3.00 39.67
N ILE A 223 19.52 -1.76 39.21
CA ILE A 223 19.75 -1.37 37.83
C ILE A 223 21.06 -2.05 37.41
N GLY A 224 21.00 -2.97 36.44
CA GLY A 224 22.21 -3.41 35.77
C GLY A 224 22.86 -2.20 35.12
N THR A 225 24.15 -1.98 35.33
CA THR A 225 24.95 -0.92 34.70
C THR A 225 25.27 -1.26 33.24
N ALA A 226 24.35 -1.91 32.53
CA ALA A 226 24.51 -2.29 31.14
C ALA A 226 24.12 -1.11 30.24
N GLN A 227 24.91 -0.89 29.17
CA GLN A 227 24.67 0.17 28.20
C GLN A 227 23.32 0.03 27.47
N THR A 228 22.91 -1.21 27.16
CA THR A 228 21.61 -1.53 26.55
C THR A 228 20.88 -2.60 27.36
N GLN A 229 19.61 -2.34 27.70
CA GLN A 229 18.75 -3.23 28.48
C GLN A 229 17.49 -3.56 27.68
N ILE A 230 17.21 -4.85 27.48
CA ILE A 230 16.01 -5.28 26.74
C ILE A 230 15.05 -6.07 27.64
N LEU A 231 13.75 -5.83 27.46
CA LEU A 231 12.68 -6.60 28.10
C LEU A 231 11.92 -7.40 27.06
N ILE A 232 11.88 -8.73 27.21
CA ILE A 232 11.25 -9.64 26.26
C ILE A 232 9.94 -10.15 26.86
N LEU A 233 8.83 -9.92 26.18
CA LEU A 233 7.52 -10.45 26.53
C LEU A 233 7.12 -11.54 25.53
N ILE A 234 6.95 -12.77 26.00
CA ILE A 234 6.59 -13.91 25.16
C ILE A 234 5.14 -14.29 25.47
N VAL A 235 4.23 -14.03 24.54
CA VAL A 235 2.80 -14.30 24.75
C VAL A 235 2.54 -15.80 24.55
N THR A 236 1.89 -16.42 25.51
CA THR A 236 1.61 -17.86 25.53
C THR A 236 0.20 -18.14 26.04
N SER A 237 -0.18 -19.42 26.14
CA SER A 237 -1.48 -19.85 26.67
C SER A 237 -1.40 -20.92 27.76
N TRP A 238 -2.52 -21.11 28.47
CA TRP A 238 -2.73 -22.18 29.46
C TRP A 238 -2.84 -23.59 28.84
N THR A 239 -2.75 -23.74 27.52
CA THR A 239 -2.93 -25.05 26.87
C THR A 239 -1.75 -26.00 27.13
N ALA A 240 -1.99 -27.31 27.05
CA ALA A 240 -0.91 -28.31 27.13
C ALA A 240 0.15 -28.10 26.03
N LYS A 241 -0.28 -27.62 24.86
CA LYS A 241 0.62 -27.21 23.78
C LYS A 241 1.43 -25.98 24.15
N GLY A 242 0.80 -24.94 24.71
CA GLY A 242 1.50 -23.74 25.22
C GLY A 242 2.59 -24.10 26.23
N PHE A 243 2.30 -25.03 27.15
CA PHE A 243 3.29 -25.57 28.09
C PHE A 243 4.49 -26.22 27.37
N GLN A 244 4.26 -27.04 26.34
CA GLN A 244 5.33 -27.62 25.53
C GLN A 244 6.10 -26.56 24.72
N LYS A 245 5.39 -25.58 24.13
CA LYS A 245 5.99 -24.49 23.37
C LYS A 245 6.93 -23.65 24.23
N ARG A 246 6.56 -23.31 25.47
CA ARG A 246 7.47 -22.64 26.43
C ARG A 246 8.75 -23.42 26.67
N GLN A 247 8.64 -24.74 26.89
CA GLN A 247 9.81 -25.60 27.07
C GLN A 247 10.71 -25.60 25.82
N THR A 248 10.12 -25.78 24.63
CA THR A 248 10.84 -25.69 23.36
C THR A 248 11.53 -24.34 23.19
N PHE A 249 10.85 -23.24 23.52
CA PHE A 249 11.38 -21.88 23.41
C PHE A 249 12.60 -21.68 24.32
N ARG A 250 12.59 -22.23 25.55
CA ARG A 250 13.75 -22.26 26.48
C ARG A 250 14.92 -23.10 25.96
N GLU A 251 14.63 -24.22 25.30
CA GLU A 251 15.65 -25.15 24.79
C GLU A 251 16.27 -24.70 23.46
N THR A 252 15.66 -23.76 22.77
CA THR A 252 16.02 -23.35 21.41
C THR A 252 16.34 -21.85 21.33
N THR A 253 15.41 -21.02 20.87
CA THR A 253 15.62 -19.60 20.56
C THR A 253 16.19 -18.83 21.76
N LEU A 254 15.73 -19.05 23.00
CA LEU A 254 16.30 -18.35 24.18
C LEU A 254 17.79 -18.64 24.41
N ARG A 255 18.30 -19.78 23.96
CA ARG A 255 19.74 -20.10 24.07
C ARG A 255 20.61 -19.26 23.14
N LEU A 256 20.02 -18.57 22.17
CA LEU A 256 20.73 -17.64 21.29
C LEU A 256 20.95 -16.26 21.92
N LEU A 257 20.35 -15.96 23.07
CA LEU A 257 20.59 -14.69 23.75
C LEU A 257 22.06 -14.57 24.18
N PRO A 258 22.74 -13.45 23.89
CA PRO A 258 24.10 -13.23 24.36
C PRO A 258 24.18 -13.26 25.89
N THR A 259 25.30 -13.74 26.43
CA THR A 259 25.53 -13.74 27.88
C THR A 259 25.47 -12.30 28.42
N PRO A 260 24.73 -12.04 29.51
CA PRO A 260 24.67 -10.70 30.11
C PRO A 260 26.06 -10.13 30.43
N SER A 261 26.30 -8.88 30.05
CA SER A 261 27.57 -8.17 30.20
C SER A 261 27.34 -6.69 30.55
N SER A 262 28.42 -5.92 30.72
CA SER A 262 28.33 -4.46 30.89
C SER A 262 27.79 -3.72 29.66
N LYS A 263 27.73 -4.37 28.49
CA LYS A 263 27.16 -3.79 27.28
C LYS A 263 25.68 -4.14 27.10
N PHE A 264 25.29 -5.34 27.51
CA PHE A 264 23.96 -5.86 27.23
C PHE A 264 23.40 -6.67 28.39
N SER A 265 22.15 -6.40 28.73
CA SER A 265 21.39 -7.22 29.66
C SER A 265 19.98 -7.41 29.14
N TYR A 266 19.36 -8.53 29.52
CA TYR A 266 17.99 -8.83 29.14
C TYR A 266 17.20 -9.38 30.32
N THR A 267 15.89 -9.20 30.28
CA THR A 267 14.93 -9.89 31.14
C THR A 267 13.81 -10.42 30.24
N TYR A 268 13.32 -11.63 30.47
CA TYR A 268 12.21 -12.17 29.72
C TYR A 268 11.11 -12.70 30.64
N LYS A 269 9.86 -12.66 30.16
CA LYS A 269 8.69 -13.26 30.84
C LYS A 269 7.74 -13.90 29.83
N PHE A 270 7.28 -15.11 30.14
CA PHE A 270 6.15 -15.74 29.47
C PHE A 270 4.84 -15.20 30.02
N VAL A 271 4.06 -14.53 29.19
CA VAL A 271 2.85 -13.82 29.57
C VAL A 271 1.63 -14.72 29.43
N LEU A 272 0.95 -14.97 30.54
CA LEU A 272 -0.29 -15.72 30.66
C LEU A 272 -1.39 -14.82 31.23
N GLY A 273 -2.63 -14.99 30.77
CA GLY A 273 -3.79 -14.53 31.52
C GLY A 273 -4.12 -15.46 32.70
N GLU A 274 -5.26 -15.25 33.34
CA GLU A 274 -5.92 -16.21 34.20
C GLU A 274 -6.44 -17.39 33.39
N ALA A 275 -6.53 -18.57 34.03
CA ALA A 275 -7.02 -19.78 33.38
C ALA A 275 -8.35 -19.53 32.65
N PRO A 276 -8.43 -19.85 31.34
CA PRO A 276 -9.60 -19.55 30.54
C PRO A 276 -10.79 -20.42 30.96
N SER A 277 -10.56 -21.52 31.69
CA SER A 277 -11.58 -22.29 32.41
C SER A 277 -11.12 -22.86 33.73
N THR A 278 -12.12 -23.23 34.54
CA THR A 278 -12.05 -24.29 35.53
C THR A 278 -11.25 -25.50 35.06
N ARG A 279 -11.65 -26.14 33.95
CA ARG A 279 -10.97 -27.33 33.43
C ARG A 279 -9.49 -27.04 33.12
N ALA A 280 -9.19 -25.92 32.48
CA ALA A 280 -7.80 -25.53 32.23
C ALA A 280 -7.04 -25.29 33.55
N ARG A 281 -7.67 -24.67 34.55
CA ARG A 281 -7.11 -24.43 35.88
C ARG A 281 -6.80 -25.73 36.62
N GLU A 282 -7.71 -26.70 36.60
CA GLU A 282 -7.52 -27.99 37.27
C GLU A 282 -6.44 -28.82 36.59
N VAL A 283 -6.46 -28.89 35.25
CA VAL A 283 -5.56 -29.76 34.48
C VAL A 283 -4.15 -29.15 34.37
N MET A 284 -4.05 -27.85 34.12
CA MET A 284 -2.79 -27.17 33.82
C MET A 284 -2.27 -26.31 34.98
N GLY A 285 -3.11 -25.94 35.94
CA GLY A 285 -2.71 -25.14 37.11
C GLY A 285 -1.59 -25.78 37.95
N PRO A 286 -1.64 -27.09 38.29
CA PRO A 286 -0.54 -27.73 38.99
C PRO A 286 0.78 -27.69 38.20
N LYS A 287 0.73 -27.92 36.89
CA LYS A 287 1.90 -27.88 36.00
C LYS A 287 2.50 -26.48 35.88
N ILE A 288 1.65 -25.46 35.74
CA ILE A 288 2.08 -24.05 35.69
C ILE A 288 2.69 -23.62 37.03
N LYS A 289 2.14 -24.09 38.15
CA LYS A 289 2.69 -23.82 39.49
C LYS A 289 4.09 -24.44 39.67
N GLU A 290 4.27 -25.67 39.22
CA GLU A 290 5.57 -26.37 39.23
C GLU A 290 6.57 -25.71 38.27
N GLU A 291 6.13 -25.33 37.08
CA GLU A 291 6.94 -24.59 36.10
C GLU A 291 7.40 -23.24 36.66
N GLN A 292 6.50 -22.47 37.28
CA GLN A 292 6.86 -21.22 37.94
C GLN A 292 7.87 -21.43 39.07
N ALA A 293 7.71 -22.49 39.86
CA ALA A 293 8.66 -22.81 40.92
C ALA A 293 10.05 -23.20 40.38
N SER A 294 10.10 -23.77 39.17
CA SER A 294 11.34 -24.25 38.55
C SER A 294 12.10 -23.15 37.80
N TYR A 295 11.39 -22.28 37.07
CA TYR A 295 12.01 -21.31 36.15
C TYR A 295 11.83 -19.84 36.55
N ASP A 296 10.83 -19.52 37.38
CA ASP A 296 10.47 -18.15 37.78
C ASP A 296 10.32 -17.15 36.61
N ASP A 297 9.90 -17.63 35.44
CA ASP A 297 9.84 -16.85 34.21
C ASP A 297 8.41 -16.62 33.67
N LEU A 298 7.36 -17.03 34.41
CA LEU A 298 5.98 -16.72 34.03
C LEU A 298 5.50 -15.40 34.64
N LEU A 299 4.67 -14.69 33.88
CA LEU A 299 3.93 -13.49 34.28
C LEU A 299 2.44 -13.77 34.07
N ILE A 300 1.70 -13.95 35.17
CA ILE A 300 0.26 -14.18 35.15
C ILE A 300 -0.46 -12.85 35.41
N LEU A 301 -1.26 -12.40 34.45
CA LEU A 301 -1.95 -11.10 34.46
C LEU A 301 -3.44 -11.21 34.83
N PRO A 302 -4.05 -10.15 35.40
CA PRO A 302 -5.48 -10.06 35.75
C PRO A 302 -6.39 -9.90 34.53
N VAL A 303 -6.37 -10.87 33.62
CA VAL A 303 -7.14 -10.89 32.38
C VAL A 303 -7.38 -12.34 31.98
N SER A 304 -8.52 -12.69 31.38
CA SER A 304 -8.73 -14.05 30.87
C SER A 304 -7.70 -14.41 29.79
N ASP A 305 -7.25 -15.67 29.76
CA ASP A 305 -6.37 -16.18 28.70
C ASP A 305 -7.13 -16.74 27.49
N THR A 306 -8.32 -16.21 27.23
CA THR A 306 -9.13 -16.43 26.03
C THR A 306 -8.55 -15.67 24.83
N TYR A 307 -8.82 -16.15 23.60
CA TYR A 307 -8.29 -15.51 22.39
C TYR A 307 -8.91 -14.12 22.19
N GLU A 308 -10.17 -13.94 22.59
CA GLU A 308 -10.91 -12.68 22.51
C GLU A 308 -10.29 -11.57 23.38
N ASP A 309 -9.59 -11.95 24.45
CA ASP A 309 -8.94 -11.01 25.38
C ASP A 309 -7.45 -10.83 25.10
N LEU A 310 -6.94 -11.35 23.97
CA LEU A 310 -5.51 -11.30 23.62
C LEU A 310 -4.97 -9.87 23.62
N SER A 311 -5.67 -8.94 22.97
CA SER A 311 -5.29 -7.52 22.93
C SER A 311 -5.26 -6.87 24.32
N TYR A 312 -6.19 -7.26 25.20
CA TYR A 312 -6.21 -6.78 26.58
C TYR A 312 -5.08 -7.38 27.42
N LYS A 313 -4.73 -8.65 27.19
CA LYS A 313 -3.57 -9.32 27.78
C LYS A 313 -2.26 -8.64 27.40
N VAL A 314 -2.06 -8.32 26.12
CA VAL A 314 -0.88 -7.57 25.68
C VAL A 314 -0.84 -6.17 26.30
N PHE A 315 -1.97 -5.46 26.34
CA PHE A 315 -2.05 -4.17 27.00
C PHE A 315 -1.64 -4.23 28.48
N LYS A 316 -2.13 -5.22 29.24
CA LYS A 316 -1.76 -5.43 30.64
C LYS A 316 -0.28 -5.81 30.83
N ALA A 317 0.29 -6.53 29.87
CA ALA A 317 1.71 -6.84 29.85
C ALA A 317 2.56 -5.57 29.64
N LEU A 318 2.13 -4.69 28.73
CA LEU A 318 2.76 -3.39 28.53
C LEU A 318 2.65 -2.51 29.78
N GLU A 319 1.48 -2.46 30.44
CA GLU A 319 1.27 -1.72 31.68
C GLU A 319 2.19 -2.23 32.82
N TRP A 320 2.33 -3.56 32.94
CA TRP A 320 3.27 -4.17 33.88
C TRP A 320 4.71 -3.79 33.55
N SER A 321 5.09 -3.88 32.26
CA SER A 321 6.45 -3.57 31.80
C SER A 321 6.85 -2.13 32.07
N ASN A 322 5.92 -1.17 31.94
CA ASN A 322 6.18 0.26 32.09
C ASN A 322 6.64 0.67 33.50
N LYS A 323 6.55 -0.25 34.48
CA LYS A 323 7.06 -0.05 35.85
C LYS A 323 8.58 -0.24 35.97
N PHE A 324 9.22 -0.81 34.95
CA PHE A 324 10.64 -1.15 34.95
C PHE A 324 11.45 -0.20 34.05
N LYS A 325 12.77 -0.17 34.25
CA LYS A 325 13.71 0.50 33.35
C LYS A 325 14.22 -0.50 32.32
N PHE A 326 14.11 -0.14 31.05
CA PHE A 326 14.64 -0.87 29.89
C PHE A 326 14.77 0.12 28.73
N ASP A 327 15.60 -0.15 27.73
CA ASP A 327 15.74 0.69 26.53
C ASP A 327 14.78 0.23 25.43
N PHE A 328 14.69 -1.10 25.26
CA PHE A 328 13.82 -1.73 24.27
C PHE A 328 12.91 -2.79 24.90
N LEU A 329 11.68 -2.88 24.39
CA LEU A 329 10.76 -3.98 24.66
C LEU A 329 10.54 -4.79 23.38
N CYS A 330 10.78 -6.10 23.44
CA CYS A 330 10.52 -7.02 22.34
C CYS A 330 9.31 -7.90 22.72
N LYS A 331 8.23 -7.88 21.92
CA LYS A 331 7.13 -8.84 22.05
C LYS A 331 7.26 -9.90 20.98
N THR A 332 7.10 -11.16 21.36
CA THR A 332 6.95 -12.29 20.43
C THR A 332 5.93 -13.31 20.96
N ASP A 333 5.56 -14.30 20.16
CA ASP A 333 4.68 -15.41 20.55
C ASP A 333 5.48 -16.68 20.85
N ASP A 334 4.87 -17.63 21.56
CA ASP A 334 5.52 -18.87 21.99
C ASP A 334 5.83 -19.86 20.85
N ASP A 335 5.36 -19.60 19.64
CA ASP A 335 5.63 -20.36 18.42
C ASP A 335 6.47 -19.60 17.39
N ILE A 336 7.22 -18.60 17.83
CA ILE A 336 8.14 -17.86 16.96
C ILE A 336 9.58 -18.21 17.32
N PHE A 337 10.36 -18.65 16.33
CA PHE A 337 11.80 -18.76 16.49
C PHE A 337 12.44 -17.42 16.17
N VAL A 338 13.19 -16.85 17.11
CA VAL A 338 13.87 -15.56 16.94
C VAL A 338 15.40 -15.73 17.00
N ARG A 339 16.12 -15.05 16.09
CA ARG A 339 17.57 -14.90 16.11
C ARG A 339 17.98 -13.85 17.14
N TRP A 340 17.82 -14.19 18.42
CA TRP A 340 18.13 -13.28 19.53
C TRP A 340 19.59 -12.85 19.57
N ASP A 341 20.50 -13.67 19.04
CA ASP A 341 21.90 -13.34 18.81
C ASP A 341 22.03 -12.11 17.89
N THR A 342 21.35 -12.13 16.74
CA THR A 342 21.36 -11.02 15.78
C THR A 342 20.59 -9.81 16.31
N VAL A 343 19.38 -10.02 16.86
CA VAL A 343 18.54 -8.95 17.40
C VAL A 343 19.26 -8.20 18.53
N ALA A 344 19.90 -8.92 19.45
CA ALA A 344 20.63 -8.30 20.55
C ALA A 344 21.81 -7.46 20.06
N ASN A 345 22.57 -7.96 19.07
CA ASN A 345 23.68 -7.20 18.47
C ASN A 345 23.19 -5.93 17.78
N GLU A 346 22.12 -6.01 16.98
CA GLU A 346 21.54 -4.83 16.33
C GLU A 346 21.04 -3.78 17.34
N LEU A 347 20.43 -4.20 18.46
CA LEU A 347 19.97 -3.28 19.50
C LEU A 347 21.11 -2.69 20.33
N MET A 348 22.20 -3.44 20.53
CA MET A 348 23.44 -2.91 21.14
C MET A 348 24.05 -1.81 20.27
N ASP A 349 24.15 -2.05 18.96
CA ASP A 349 24.73 -1.10 18.01
C ASP A 349 23.84 0.15 17.84
N LEU A 350 22.52 -0.03 17.88
CA LEU A 350 21.56 1.07 17.80
C LEU A 350 21.62 2.00 19.02
N GLY A 351 21.82 1.43 20.22
CA GLY A 351 21.76 2.15 21.49
C GLY A 351 20.34 2.64 21.84
N PRO A 352 20.12 3.29 22.99
CA PRO A 352 18.80 3.79 23.38
C PRO A 352 18.23 4.80 22.36
N THR A 353 16.98 4.60 21.96
CA THR A 353 16.28 5.43 20.95
C THR A 353 14.89 5.84 21.40
N HIS A 354 14.28 6.76 20.66
CA HIS A 354 12.93 7.28 20.87
C HIS A 354 12.06 7.03 19.65
N TYR A 355 10.75 6.87 19.86
CA TYR A 355 9.76 6.60 18.83
C TYR A 355 10.12 5.43 17.90
N TYR A 356 10.83 4.44 18.43
CA TYR A 356 11.30 3.28 17.69
C TYR A 356 10.25 2.17 17.75
N TRP A 357 9.63 1.88 16.61
CA TRP A 357 8.70 0.76 16.46
C TRP A 357 9.07 -0.02 15.21
N ARG A 358 9.55 -1.25 15.36
CA ARG A 358 10.02 -2.08 14.24
C ARG A 358 9.33 -3.43 14.21
N GLY A 359 8.97 -3.89 13.01
CA GLY A 359 8.42 -5.22 12.78
C GLY A 359 8.00 -5.44 11.33
N LEU A 360 7.34 -6.57 11.02
CA LEU A 360 6.79 -6.80 9.69
C LEU A 360 5.57 -5.89 9.44
N ALA A 361 5.80 -4.71 8.88
CA ALA A 361 4.76 -3.70 8.70
C ALA A 361 3.70 -4.07 7.64
N TYR A 362 2.44 -3.70 7.92
CA TYR A 362 1.27 -3.78 7.06
C TYR A 362 0.63 -2.39 6.91
N TRP A 363 0.29 -2.01 5.68
CA TRP A 363 -0.31 -0.73 5.33
C TRP A 363 -1.50 -0.92 4.39
N ASP A 364 -2.42 0.04 4.40
CA ASP A 364 -3.57 0.06 3.49
C ASP A 364 -4.41 -1.24 3.56
N MET A 365 -4.48 -1.84 4.75
CA MET A 365 -5.18 -3.10 5.01
C MET A 365 -6.63 -2.84 5.44
N ALA A 366 -7.59 -3.35 4.67
CA ALA A 366 -9.00 -3.33 5.05
C ALA A 366 -9.31 -4.44 6.08
N PRO A 367 -10.27 -4.21 7.00
CA PRO A 367 -10.80 -5.25 7.87
C PRO A 367 -11.30 -6.46 7.08
N ILE A 368 -10.96 -7.65 7.56
CA ILE A 368 -11.46 -8.90 7.00
C ILE A 368 -12.91 -9.06 7.45
N THR A 369 -13.83 -9.18 6.49
CA THR A 369 -15.27 -9.32 6.76
C THR A 369 -15.80 -10.74 6.57
N ASN A 370 -14.97 -11.67 6.09
CA ASN A 370 -15.37 -13.07 5.85
C ASN A 370 -15.57 -13.82 7.18
N PRO A 371 -16.79 -14.31 7.50
CA PRO A 371 -17.11 -15.02 8.75
C PRO A 371 -16.29 -16.29 8.99
N GLU A 372 -15.77 -16.92 7.93
CA GLU A 372 -14.96 -18.14 8.03
C GLU A 372 -13.51 -17.85 8.42
N ASN A 373 -13.07 -16.59 8.36
CA ASN A 373 -11.70 -16.22 8.71
C ASN A 373 -11.57 -15.97 10.22
N LYS A 374 -10.60 -16.63 10.85
CA LYS A 374 -10.30 -16.46 12.29
C LYS A 374 -9.99 -15.01 12.69
N ASN A 375 -9.53 -14.18 11.75
CA ASN A 375 -9.15 -12.78 11.93
C ASN A 375 -10.27 -11.80 11.49
N ILE A 376 -11.52 -12.24 11.39
CA ILE A 376 -12.66 -11.35 11.14
C ILE A 376 -12.72 -10.21 12.15
N GLU A 377 -12.99 -8.99 11.68
CA GLU A 377 -13.12 -7.80 12.52
C GLU A 377 -14.47 -7.09 12.26
N HIS A 378 -15.28 -6.95 13.31
CA HIS A 378 -16.62 -6.36 13.26
C HIS A 378 -16.71 -4.99 13.93
N GLU A 379 -15.77 -4.65 14.79
CA GLU A 379 -15.81 -3.46 15.64
C GLU A 379 -15.15 -2.25 14.97
N PHE A 380 -14.19 -2.49 14.07
CA PHE A 380 -13.48 -1.42 13.35
C PHE A 380 -14.29 -0.89 12.15
N LYS A 381 -14.83 0.33 12.26
CA LYS A 381 -15.74 0.94 11.27
C LYS A 381 -15.11 1.95 10.31
N LEU A 382 -13.80 2.21 10.41
CA LEU A 382 -13.12 3.30 9.68
C LEU A 382 -12.52 2.86 8.32
N GLY A 383 -12.92 1.70 7.80
CA GLY A 383 -12.61 1.26 6.44
C GLY A 383 -11.23 0.64 6.25
N VAL A 384 -10.15 1.31 6.65
CA VAL A 384 -8.76 0.85 6.51
C VAL A 384 -8.04 0.99 7.84
N PHE A 385 -7.30 -0.04 8.25
CA PHE A 385 -6.49 0.03 9.46
C PHE A 385 -5.35 1.05 9.31
N PRO A 386 -5.04 1.82 10.36
CA PRO A 386 -3.75 2.49 10.46
C PRO A 386 -2.59 1.49 10.29
N PRO A 387 -1.40 1.93 9.88
CA PRO A 387 -0.23 1.07 9.79
C PRO A 387 -0.01 0.27 11.07
N PHE A 388 0.24 -1.03 10.94
CA PHE A 388 0.54 -1.93 12.06
C PHE A 388 1.68 -2.91 11.69
N VAL A 389 2.17 -3.69 12.64
CA VAL A 389 3.21 -4.72 12.40
C VAL A 389 2.72 -6.08 12.84
N ALA A 390 3.12 -7.16 12.16
CA ALA A 390 2.71 -8.53 12.50
C ALA A 390 2.97 -8.89 13.98
N GLY A 391 2.10 -9.71 14.55
CA GLY A 391 2.26 -10.24 15.92
C GLY A 391 3.49 -11.12 16.16
N SER A 392 4.17 -11.63 15.12
CA SER A 392 5.32 -12.55 15.25
C SER A 392 6.47 -11.96 16.05
N LEU A 393 6.90 -10.74 15.73
CA LEU A 393 7.89 -10.02 16.54
C LEU A 393 7.69 -8.52 16.31
N TYR A 394 7.71 -7.75 17.39
CA TYR A 394 7.85 -6.31 17.28
C TYR A 394 8.65 -5.74 18.44
N ILE A 395 9.37 -4.65 18.14
CA ILE A 395 10.31 -4.01 19.05
C ILE A 395 9.86 -2.57 19.26
N PHE A 396 9.76 -2.15 20.51
CA PHE A 396 9.46 -0.79 20.93
C PHE A 396 10.63 -0.16 21.68
N SER A 397 10.83 1.14 21.53
CA SER A 397 11.52 1.94 22.54
C SER A 397 10.63 2.17 23.77
N ARG A 398 11.26 2.46 24.92
CA ARG A 398 10.60 2.72 26.21
C ARG A 398 9.48 3.77 26.15
N ASP A 399 9.68 4.85 25.42
CA ASP A 399 8.73 5.96 25.28
C ASP A 399 7.45 5.54 24.54
N ILE A 400 7.54 4.66 23.55
CA ILE A 400 6.36 4.07 22.90
C ILE A 400 5.53 3.27 23.89
N VAL A 401 6.16 2.43 24.72
CA VAL A 401 5.44 1.68 25.77
C VAL A 401 4.74 2.63 26.74
N THR A 402 5.37 3.76 27.05
CA THR A 402 4.78 4.81 27.90
C THR A 402 3.55 5.44 27.24
N LEU A 403 3.62 5.75 25.94
CA LEU A 403 2.50 6.28 25.17
C LEU A 403 1.34 5.29 25.07
N LEU A 404 1.64 4.02 24.76
CA LEU A 404 0.65 2.95 24.65
C LEU A 404 -0.11 2.72 25.97
N THR A 405 0.56 2.92 27.10
CA THR A 405 0.00 2.71 28.44
C THR A 405 -0.59 3.97 29.07
N TYR A 406 -0.52 5.13 28.41
CA TYR A 406 -1.04 6.40 28.93
C TYR A 406 -2.57 6.34 29.17
N PRO A 407 -3.11 6.79 30.32
CA PRO A 407 -4.54 6.68 30.62
C PRO A 407 -5.42 7.38 29.57
N GLY A 408 -6.39 6.67 28.99
CA GLY A 408 -7.29 7.23 27.98
C GLY A 408 -8.25 6.19 27.37
N PRO A 409 -9.29 6.65 26.64
CA PRO A 409 -10.18 5.76 25.90
C PRO A 409 -9.40 5.02 24.81
N ARG A 410 -9.63 3.71 24.69
CA ARG A 410 -8.99 2.86 23.68
C ARG A 410 -10.02 1.96 23.02
N LEU A 411 -9.89 1.79 21.71
CA LEU A 411 -10.59 0.76 20.97
C LEU A 411 -9.76 -0.53 21.06
N PHE A 412 -10.37 -1.62 21.53
CA PHE A 412 -9.79 -2.95 21.47
C PHE A 412 -10.39 -3.69 20.27
N THR A 413 -9.55 -4.40 19.54
CA THR A 413 -9.93 -5.27 18.40
C THR A 413 -9.46 -6.68 18.73
N LYS A 414 -9.91 -7.67 17.96
CA LYS A 414 -9.58 -9.07 18.26
C LYS A 414 -8.07 -9.36 18.15
N ASN A 415 -7.39 -8.72 17.20
CA ASN A 415 -5.96 -8.91 16.95
C ASN A 415 -5.16 -7.79 17.63
N GLU A 416 -4.14 -8.17 18.40
CA GLU A 416 -3.36 -7.24 19.22
C GLU A 416 -2.42 -6.38 18.39
N ASP A 417 -1.92 -6.93 17.27
CA ASP A 417 -1.06 -6.24 16.33
C ASP A 417 -1.75 -5.00 15.72
N GLN A 418 -2.99 -5.17 15.27
CA GLN A 418 -3.85 -4.10 14.77
C GLN A 418 -4.09 -3.03 15.83
N ASN A 419 -4.28 -3.42 17.10
CA ASN A 419 -4.48 -2.47 18.19
C ASN A 419 -3.30 -1.53 18.42
N ILE A 420 -2.07 -2.03 18.32
CA ILE A 420 -0.88 -1.17 18.43
C ILE A 420 -0.92 -0.07 17.37
N GLY A 421 -1.25 -0.40 16.12
CA GLY A 421 -1.39 0.58 15.04
C GLY A 421 -2.50 1.60 15.32
N ILE A 422 -3.65 1.14 15.78
CA ILE A 422 -4.79 2.01 16.15
C ILE A 422 -4.40 2.99 17.27
N TRP A 423 -3.68 2.52 18.29
CA TRP A 423 -3.31 3.34 19.45
C TRP A 423 -2.18 4.33 19.17
N LEU A 424 -1.28 4.02 18.23
CA LEU A 424 -0.19 4.91 17.83
C LEU A 424 -0.57 5.91 16.74
N HIS A 425 -1.65 5.65 16.00
CA HIS A 425 -2.11 6.51 14.92
C HIS A 425 -2.30 7.99 15.31
N PRO A 426 -2.93 8.34 16.46
CA PRO A 426 -3.09 9.74 16.88
C PRO A 426 -1.77 10.47 17.14
N TYR A 427 -0.69 9.74 17.40
CA TYR A 427 0.64 10.29 17.66
C TYR A 427 1.49 10.41 16.37
N ASN A 428 0.95 10.02 15.21
CA ASN A 428 1.65 9.99 13.92
C ASN A 428 2.98 9.18 13.96
N ILE A 429 3.06 8.17 14.82
CA ILE A 429 4.18 7.24 14.90
C ILE A 429 3.93 6.10 13.91
N LYS A 430 4.91 5.83 13.04
CA LYS A 430 4.79 4.85 11.95
C LYS A 430 5.75 3.68 12.19
N PRO A 431 5.38 2.46 11.78
CA PRO A 431 6.25 1.31 11.94
C PRO A 431 7.42 1.35 10.94
N ILE A 432 8.58 0.89 11.40
CA ILE A 432 9.76 0.61 10.59
C ILE A 432 9.62 -0.83 10.08
N HIS A 433 9.46 -0.99 8.77
CA HIS A 433 9.30 -2.29 8.15
C HIS A 433 10.60 -3.12 8.23
N ASP A 434 10.50 -4.35 8.72
CA ASP A 434 11.56 -5.37 8.64
C ASP A 434 11.01 -6.66 8.04
N LYS A 435 11.37 -6.91 6.77
CA LYS A 435 10.96 -8.11 6.02
C LYS A 435 11.48 -9.42 6.63
N ARG A 436 12.56 -9.37 7.43
CA ARG A 436 13.20 -10.57 8.01
C ARG A 436 12.33 -11.27 9.05
N MET A 437 11.19 -10.68 9.41
CA MET A 437 10.17 -11.30 10.24
C MET A 437 9.14 -12.01 9.36
N GLN A 438 9.03 -13.33 9.49
CA GLN A 438 8.28 -14.19 8.57
C GLN A 438 7.06 -14.80 9.25
N GLN A 439 5.89 -14.28 8.87
CA GLN A 439 4.59 -14.67 9.43
C GLN A 439 4.00 -15.97 8.81
N TRP A 440 4.36 -16.26 7.55
CA TRP A 440 3.86 -17.40 6.77
C TRP A 440 4.81 -18.62 6.82
N ASP A 441 4.37 -19.76 6.30
CA ASP A 441 5.23 -20.95 6.17
C ASP A 441 6.21 -20.86 5.00
N VAL A 442 7.21 -20.01 5.20
CA VAL A 442 8.28 -19.67 4.27
C VAL A 442 9.59 -19.60 5.06
N CYS A 443 10.73 -19.64 4.40
CA CYS A 443 12.03 -19.49 5.06
C CYS A 443 13.03 -18.82 4.14
N GLU A 444 13.62 -17.71 4.61
CA GLU A 444 14.75 -17.04 3.95
C GLU A 444 15.94 -17.00 4.91
N ASP A 445 17.15 -17.21 4.40
CA ASP A 445 18.32 -17.45 5.25
C ASP A 445 18.74 -16.24 6.10
N ASP A 446 18.30 -15.03 5.75
CA ASP A 446 18.52 -13.79 6.52
C ASP A 446 17.41 -13.50 7.54
N MET A 447 16.46 -14.43 7.76
CA MET A 447 15.34 -14.23 8.67
C MET A 447 15.80 -13.96 10.12
N LEU A 448 15.07 -13.07 10.79
CA LEU A 448 15.20 -12.80 12.21
C LEU A 448 14.15 -13.51 13.04
N ALA A 449 12.94 -13.67 12.49
CA ALA A 449 11.84 -14.33 13.17
C ALA A 449 11.09 -15.23 12.18
N LYS A 450 10.76 -16.46 12.59
CA LYS A 450 9.93 -17.38 11.80
C LYS A 450 8.82 -17.97 12.66
N HIS A 451 7.61 -17.94 12.13
CA HIS A 451 6.44 -18.54 12.76
C HIS A 451 6.34 -20.06 12.52
N PHE A 452 6.11 -20.81 13.60
CA PHE A 452 5.89 -22.25 13.64
C PHE A 452 4.42 -22.56 14.00
N SER A 453 3.52 -22.24 13.07
CA SER A 453 2.08 -22.47 13.27
C SER A 453 1.70 -23.95 13.12
N ASP A 454 0.75 -24.40 13.94
CA ASP A 454 0.07 -25.69 13.78
C ASP A 454 -0.80 -25.76 12.50
N ALA A 455 -1.15 -24.61 11.92
CA ALA A 455 -1.92 -24.54 10.68
C ALA A 455 -1.07 -24.88 9.44
N PHE A 456 0.25 -24.86 9.60
CA PHE A 456 1.20 -25.30 8.61
C PHE A 456 1.71 -26.67 9.07
N THR A 457 1.85 -27.66 8.19
CA THR A 457 2.62 -28.87 8.50
C THR A 457 4.09 -28.50 8.35
N PRO A 458 4.79 -28.10 9.43
CA PRO A 458 6.15 -27.58 9.31
C PRO A 458 7.04 -28.72 8.84
N VAL A 459 7.90 -28.46 7.86
CA VAL A 459 8.80 -29.49 7.32
C VAL A 459 9.72 -30.02 8.42
N GLU A 460 10.15 -29.13 9.33
CA GLU A 460 11.08 -29.41 10.42
C GLU A 460 10.71 -28.63 11.69
N SER A 461 11.26 -29.04 12.84
CA SER A 461 10.98 -28.46 14.16
C SER A 461 11.81 -27.22 14.51
N MET A 462 11.39 -26.46 15.53
CA MET A 462 12.17 -25.33 16.07
C MET A 462 13.56 -25.77 16.55
N HIS A 463 13.70 -26.99 17.09
CA HIS A 463 14.99 -27.58 17.44
C HIS A 463 15.89 -27.83 16.23
N ALA A 464 15.32 -28.16 15.07
CA ALA A 464 16.11 -28.30 13.83
C ALA A 464 16.66 -26.94 13.36
N MET A 465 15.86 -25.87 13.43
CA MET A 465 16.34 -24.52 13.11
C MET A 465 17.43 -24.06 14.08
N TYR A 466 17.26 -24.32 15.37
CA TYR A 466 18.30 -24.05 16.38
C TYR A 466 19.60 -24.80 16.08
N ARG A 467 19.53 -26.08 15.70
CA ARG A 467 20.72 -26.84 15.27
C ARG A 467 21.39 -26.22 14.07
N ASN A 468 20.65 -25.74 13.07
CA ASN A 468 21.24 -25.06 11.91
C ASN A 468 22.07 -23.84 12.34
N VAL A 469 21.57 -23.04 13.30
CA VAL A 469 22.31 -21.88 13.83
C VAL A 469 23.60 -22.32 14.54
N VAL A 470 23.50 -23.27 15.48
CA VAL A 470 24.66 -23.70 16.30
C VAL A 470 25.71 -24.42 15.45
N GLU A 471 25.28 -25.20 14.45
CA GLU A 471 26.15 -25.95 13.55
C GLU A 471 26.64 -25.12 12.35
N HIS A 472 26.32 -23.81 12.30
CA HIS A 472 26.73 -22.89 11.23
C HIS A 472 26.28 -23.35 9.83
N LYS A 473 25.12 -24.00 9.75
CA LYS A 473 24.48 -24.37 8.48
C LYS A 473 23.60 -23.22 7.97
N PRO A 474 23.25 -23.23 6.67
CA PRO A 474 22.19 -22.36 6.16
C PRO A 474 20.94 -22.48 7.03
N LEU A 475 20.42 -21.34 7.46
CA LEU A 475 19.38 -21.24 8.48
C LEU A 475 18.11 -21.98 8.07
N CYS A 476 17.77 -21.88 6.79
CA CYS A 476 16.59 -22.46 6.18
C CYS A 476 16.81 -23.87 5.61
N GLN A 477 17.95 -24.50 5.88
CA GLN A 477 18.16 -25.91 5.51
C GLN A 477 17.11 -26.81 6.17
N GLY A 478 16.39 -27.59 5.37
CA GLY A 478 15.30 -28.45 5.85
C GLY A 478 13.95 -27.73 6.02
N PHE A 479 13.88 -26.42 5.77
CA PHE A 479 12.64 -25.65 5.83
C PHE A 479 12.07 -25.38 4.44
N ARG A 480 10.79 -25.00 4.38
CA ARG A 480 10.09 -24.72 3.13
C ARG A 480 10.65 -23.45 2.49
N GLN A 481 11.52 -23.66 1.51
CA GLN A 481 12.04 -22.61 0.63
C GLN A 481 11.44 -22.70 -0.78
N THR A 482 10.54 -23.65 -1.07
CA THR A 482 9.83 -23.65 -2.35
C THR A 482 9.00 -22.39 -2.54
N TYR A 483 8.64 -21.75 -1.43
CA TYR A 483 7.87 -20.53 -1.38
C TYR A 483 8.69 -19.37 -0.83
N CYS A 484 8.58 -18.21 -1.48
CA CYS A 484 9.26 -16.99 -1.05
C CYS A 484 8.49 -16.31 0.09
N ALA A 485 9.22 -15.68 1.01
CA ALA A 485 8.60 -14.82 2.00
C ALA A 485 8.06 -13.52 1.39
N ALA A 486 7.04 -12.92 2.01
CA ALA A 486 6.54 -11.62 1.57
C ALA A 486 7.65 -10.57 1.61
N CYS A 487 7.71 -9.71 0.60
CA CYS A 487 8.82 -8.75 0.40
C CYS A 487 10.19 -9.37 0.06
N TYR A 488 10.24 -10.67 -0.27
CA TYR A 488 11.42 -11.33 -0.84
C TYR A 488 11.26 -11.64 -2.33
N SER A 489 12.39 -11.87 -2.99
CA SER A 489 12.40 -12.28 -4.40
C SER A 489 11.86 -13.71 -4.52
N CYS A 490 10.90 -13.90 -5.41
CA CYS A 490 10.30 -15.21 -5.70
C CYS A 490 10.92 -15.87 -6.94
N TYR A 491 12.04 -15.35 -7.45
CA TYR A 491 12.71 -15.89 -8.62
C TYR A 491 13.09 -17.36 -8.39
N GLY A 492 12.66 -18.25 -9.30
CA GLY A 492 12.90 -19.70 -9.21
C GLY A 492 12.08 -20.43 -8.13
N ARG A 493 11.10 -19.76 -7.49
CA ARG A 493 10.20 -20.34 -6.48
C ARG A 493 8.85 -20.71 -7.11
N SER A 494 8.11 -21.65 -6.49
CA SER A 494 6.86 -22.20 -7.05
C SER A 494 5.60 -21.41 -6.70
N ASN A 495 5.70 -20.37 -5.88
CA ASN A 495 4.61 -19.45 -5.61
C ASN A 495 5.14 -18.00 -5.53
N HIS A 496 4.23 -17.03 -5.64
CA HIS A 496 4.54 -15.64 -5.39
C HIS A 496 3.62 -15.10 -4.29
N TRP A 497 4.15 -14.33 -3.33
CA TRP A 497 3.32 -13.65 -2.33
C TRP A 497 2.27 -12.70 -2.94
N LYS A 498 2.41 -12.27 -4.21
CA LYS A 498 1.38 -11.53 -4.95
C LYS A 498 0.12 -12.39 -5.17
N ASP A 499 0.27 -13.70 -5.30
CA ASP A 499 -0.86 -14.63 -5.44
C ASP A 499 -1.75 -14.65 -4.18
N TRP A 500 -1.22 -14.18 -3.04
CA TRP A 500 -1.97 -14.01 -1.79
C TRP A 500 -2.72 -12.68 -1.71
N GLY A 501 -2.74 -11.89 -2.79
CA GLY A 501 -3.45 -10.62 -2.85
C GLY A 501 -2.73 -9.49 -2.11
N VAL A 502 -1.43 -9.61 -1.87
CA VAL A 502 -0.63 -8.59 -1.19
C VAL A 502 0.48 -8.03 -2.09
N ALA A 503 0.71 -6.72 -2.02
CA ALA A 503 1.84 -5.99 -2.58
C ALA A 503 2.92 -5.79 -1.50
N CYS A 504 4.14 -5.44 -1.91
CA CYS A 504 5.18 -5.03 -0.98
C CYS A 504 5.81 -3.71 -1.42
N ASP A 505 5.91 -2.79 -0.47
CA ASP A 505 6.59 -1.51 -0.56
C ASP A 505 7.76 -1.53 0.43
N SER A 506 8.95 -1.08 0.01
CA SER A 506 10.15 -1.18 0.85
C SER A 506 10.12 -0.30 2.11
N VAL A 507 9.28 0.74 2.14
CA VAL A 507 9.14 1.67 3.26
C VAL A 507 7.89 1.32 4.09
N LYS A 508 6.76 1.07 3.43
CA LYS A 508 5.49 0.75 4.09
C LYS A 508 5.40 -0.71 4.51
N GLY A 509 6.07 -1.62 3.82
CA GLY A 509 5.92 -3.05 4.01
C GLY A 509 4.78 -3.62 3.17
N ILE A 510 3.98 -4.50 3.75
CA ILE A 510 2.96 -5.28 3.03
C ILE A 510 1.69 -4.45 2.82
N THR A 511 1.18 -4.39 1.59
CA THR A 511 -0.06 -3.68 1.21
C THR A 511 -1.04 -4.60 0.47
N ASN A 512 -2.27 -4.18 0.20
CA ASN A 512 -3.20 -4.96 -0.63
C ASN A 512 -2.89 -4.82 -2.12
N LEU A 513 -2.84 -5.93 -2.85
CA LEU A 513 -2.49 -5.98 -4.29
C LEU A 513 -3.62 -5.43 -5.18
N ASN A 514 -4.89 -5.47 -4.75
CA ASN A 514 -6.02 -5.04 -5.57
C ASN A 514 -7.25 -4.61 -4.75
N LYS A 515 -7.41 -3.29 -4.57
CA LYS A 515 -8.72 -2.61 -4.62
C LYS A 515 -8.52 -1.30 -5.37
N ASN A 516 -9.22 -1.17 -6.49
CA ASN A 516 -9.40 0.03 -7.30
C ASN A 516 -9.29 1.34 -6.49
N ASP A 517 -8.40 2.25 -6.90
CA ASP A 517 -8.68 3.58 -7.49
C ASP A 517 -9.95 4.36 -7.06
N GLY A 518 -10.46 4.18 -5.83
CA GLY A 518 -11.77 4.74 -5.44
C GLY A 518 -11.85 5.44 -4.09
N LEU A 519 -10.78 5.49 -3.28
CA LEU A 519 -10.85 6.10 -1.93
C LEU A 519 -9.68 7.03 -1.56
N TYR A 520 -8.84 7.39 -2.51
CA TYR A 520 -8.00 8.58 -2.41
C TYR A 520 -8.50 9.66 -3.38
N GLN A 521 -9.70 10.19 -3.12
CA GLN A 521 -9.95 11.63 -3.33
C GLN A 521 -9.40 12.41 -2.12
N GLY A 522 -8.17 12.06 -1.72
CA GLY A 522 -7.37 12.92 -0.87
C GLY A 522 -6.67 13.91 -1.79
N THR A 523 -6.92 15.19 -1.57
CA THR A 523 -6.13 16.33 -2.05
C THR A 523 -4.70 16.32 -1.49
N GLY A 524 -4.07 15.15 -1.36
CA GLY A 524 -2.67 15.00 -1.01
C GLY A 524 -1.86 15.47 -2.20
N ALA A 525 -1.11 16.56 -2.03
CA ALA A 525 -0.14 17.00 -3.01
C ALA A 525 0.80 15.83 -3.34
N ILE A 526 0.64 15.25 -4.54
CA ILE A 526 1.63 14.31 -5.07
C ILE A 526 2.89 15.14 -5.25
N ASP A 527 3.99 14.72 -4.63
CA ASP A 527 5.28 15.32 -4.93
C ASP A 527 5.65 14.96 -6.36
N ILE A 528 5.69 15.99 -7.22
CA ILE A 528 5.89 15.85 -8.67
C ILE A 528 7.35 16.16 -9.03
N LYS A 529 8.13 16.72 -8.10
CA LYS A 529 9.51 17.11 -8.37
C LYS A 529 10.39 17.03 -7.11
N ASP A 530 11.35 16.12 -7.13
CA ASP A 530 12.37 15.99 -6.09
C ASP A 530 13.32 17.20 -6.11
N PRO A 531 13.88 17.60 -4.95
CA PRO A 531 14.97 18.57 -4.89
C PRO A 531 16.22 17.98 -5.54
N MET A 532 16.81 18.71 -6.49
CA MET A 532 17.99 18.27 -7.23
C MET A 532 19.25 19.02 -6.78
N PRO A 533 20.41 18.33 -6.65
CA PRO A 533 21.66 18.99 -6.30
C PRO A 533 22.12 19.94 -7.40
N ALA A 534 22.64 21.11 -7.01
CA ALA A 534 23.32 22.04 -7.91
C ALA A 534 24.74 21.56 -8.22
N ILE A 535 25.39 22.14 -9.26
CA ILE A 535 26.80 21.90 -9.53
C ILE A 535 27.63 22.49 -8.38
N GLY A 536 28.37 21.63 -7.68
CA GLY A 536 29.30 22.02 -6.62
C GLY A 536 30.69 22.38 -7.16
N ASN A 537 31.42 23.23 -6.43
CA ASN A 537 32.79 23.65 -6.78
C ASN A 537 33.83 22.50 -6.78
N LYS A 538 33.47 21.31 -6.27
CA LYS A 538 34.34 20.13 -6.16
C LYS A 538 33.88 18.95 -7.03
N ASP A 539 32.85 19.13 -7.85
CA ASP A 539 32.30 18.04 -8.65
C ASP A 539 33.28 17.62 -9.76
N GLU A 540 33.44 16.31 -9.94
CA GLU A 540 34.24 15.76 -11.04
C GLU A 540 33.47 15.91 -12.36
N TRP A 541 34.14 16.42 -13.39
CA TRP A 541 33.56 16.55 -14.72
C TRP A 541 33.54 15.19 -15.43
N ILE A 542 32.34 14.74 -15.82
CA ILE A 542 32.17 13.59 -16.72
C ILE A 542 32.49 14.02 -18.15
N VAL A 543 31.95 15.17 -18.56
CA VAL A 543 32.30 15.86 -19.81
C VAL A 543 32.79 17.25 -19.40
N PRO A 544 34.08 17.56 -19.59
CA PRO A 544 34.66 18.84 -19.18
C PRO A 544 33.83 20.03 -19.66
N GLY A 545 33.41 20.89 -18.71
CA GLY A 545 32.63 22.09 -19.00
C GLY A 545 31.16 21.87 -19.35
N VAL A 546 30.66 20.63 -19.41
CA VAL A 546 29.28 20.32 -19.81
C VAL A 546 28.51 19.53 -18.75
N LEU A 547 29.07 18.43 -18.27
CA LEU A 547 28.37 17.43 -17.45
C LEU A 547 29.21 16.99 -16.25
N THR A 548 28.60 16.95 -15.07
CA THR A 548 29.20 16.47 -13.80
C THR A 548 28.40 15.30 -13.23
N ASP A 549 28.91 14.70 -12.15
CA ASP A 549 28.16 13.69 -11.40
C ASP A 549 26.90 14.21 -10.70
N ALA A 550 26.69 15.52 -10.56
CA ALA A 550 25.51 16.09 -9.90
C ALA A 550 24.49 16.70 -10.89
N SER A 551 24.97 17.43 -11.89
CA SER A 551 24.13 18.16 -12.86
C SER A 551 24.88 18.46 -14.16
N SER A 552 24.25 19.19 -15.07
CA SER A 552 24.89 19.79 -16.25
C SER A 552 24.75 21.32 -16.22
N ILE A 553 25.55 22.02 -17.03
CA ILE A 553 25.45 23.48 -17.17
C ILE A 553 24.10 23.93 -17.77
N TYR A 554 23.31 23.01 -18.34
CA TYR A 554 22.03 23.32 -18.98
C TYR A 554 20.83 22.97 -18.10
N SER A 555 20.95 21.99 -17.20
CA SER A 555 19.82 21.30 -16.56
C SER A 555 18.86 22.20 -15.78
N ASP A 556 19.35 23.30 -15.20
CA ASP A 556 18.55 24.26 -14.43
C ASP A 556 18.41 25.63 -15.11
N THR A 557 18.73 25.71 -16.40
CA THR A 557 18.66 26.94 -17.20
C THR A 557 17.53 26.83 -18.23
N GLU A 558 17.21 27.92 -18.94
CA GLU A 558 16.30 27.86 -20.11
C GLU A 558 16.84 26.95 -21.23
N GLY A 559 18.13 26.62 -21.22
CA GLY A 559 18.78 25.72 -22.18
C GLY A 559 18.63 24.23 -21.87
N TRP A 560 17.87 23.81 -20.86
CA TRP A 560 17.74 22.40 -20.46
C TRP A 560 17.32 21.47 -21.60
N ALA A 561 16.50 21.96 -22.55
CA ALA A 561 16.03 21.21 -23.71
C ALA A 561 17.10 20.98 -24.79
N LYS A 562 18.29 21.60 -24.67
CA LYS A 562 19.43 21.35 -25.57
C LYS A 562 20.06 19.98 -25.33
N LEU A 563 19.95 19.45 -24.12
CA LEU A 563 20.48 18.13 -23.79
C LEU A 563 19.65 17.05 -24.48
N HIS A 564 20.34 16.20 -25.24
CA HIS A 564 19.77 15.04 -25.90
C HIS A 564 20.50 13.80 -25.39
N TRP A 565 19.76 12.72 -25.17
CA TRP A 565 20.24 11.46 -24.64
C TRP A 565 19.88 10.33 -25.60
N ALA A 566 20.85 9.48 -25.88
CA ALA A 566 20.65 8.22 -26.58
C ALA A 566 21.50 7.12 -25.95
N ILE A 567 21.15 5.86 -26.23
CA ILE A 567 21.82 4.69 -25.66
C ILE A 567 22.20 3.73 -26.79
N TRP A 568 23.41 3.18 -26.73
CA TRP A 568 23.87 2.14 -27.64
C TRP A 568 24.72 1.09 -26.94
N THR A 569 24.30 -0.17 -26.97
CA THR A 569 24.90 -1.24 -26.16
C THR A 569 25.45 -2.42 -26.95
N THR A 570 25.38 -2.39 -28.29
CA THR A 570 25.77 -3.50 -29.17
C THR A 570 27.03 -3.17 -29.98
N ASP A 571 27.74 -4.19 -30.47
CA ASP A 571 28.98 -3.98 -31.25
C ASP A 571 28.67 -3.24 -32.56
N PRO A 572 29.19 -2.00 -32.74
CA PRO A 572 28.91 -1.20 -33.92
C PRO A 572 29.31 -1.87 -35.23
N LYS A 573 30.31 -2.76 -35.24
CA LYS A 573 30.73 -3.46 -36.48
C LYS A 573 29.64 -4.35 -37.07
N THR A 574 28.72 -4.82 -36.24
CA THR A 574 27.68 -5.78 -36.64
C THR A 574 26.30 -5.16 -36.71
N THR A 575 26.00 -4.18 -35.84
CA THR A 575 24.64 -3.62 -35.69
C THR A 575 24.53 -2.17 -36.15
N TRP A 576 25.63 -1.41 -36.22
CA TRP A 576 25.58 0.00 -36.61
C TRP A 576 25.54 0.17 -38.13
N GLN A 577 24.46 0.77 -38.62
CA GLN A 577 24.18 1.04 -40.03
C GLN A 577 24.16 2.55 -40.36
N ALA A 578 24.22 2.87 -41.65
CA ALA A 578 24.12 4.23 -42.18
C ALA A 578 22.90 5.00 -41.64
N ARG A 579 21.75 4.33 -41.43
CA ARG A 579 20.53 4.97 -40.91
C ARG A 579 20.70 5.63 -39.55
N HIS A 580 21.59 5.13 -38.68
CA HIS A 580 21.78 5.71 -37.34
C HIS A 580 22.57 7.02 -37.42
N TYR A 581 23.53 7.11 -38.35
CA TYR A 581 24.16 8.40 -38.68
C TYR A 581 23.14 9.38 -39.22
N GLN A 582 22.27 8.92 -40.12
CA GLN A 582 21.22 9.75 -40.69
C GLN A 582 20.20 10.21 -39.62
N ALA A 583 19.88 9.39 -38.62
CA ALA A 583 19.07 9.78 -37.48
C ALA A 583 19.71 10.94 -36.68
N ILE A 584 21.01 10.84 -36.38
CA ILE A 584 21.78 11.92 -35.75
C ILE A 584 21.78 13.19 -36.62
N GLU A 585 21.95 13.04 -37.93
CA GLU A 585 21.92 14.18 -38.86
C GLU A 585 20.55 14.85 -38.86
N THR A 586 19.44 14.10 -38.83
CA THR A 586 18.10 14.71 -38.72
C THR A 586 17.94 15.50 -37.42
N LEU A 587 18.53 15.05 -36.30
CA LEU A 587 18.55 15.82 -35.06
C LEU A 587 19.28 17.16 -35.26
N PHE A 588 20.50 17.13 -35.80
CA PHE A 588 21.32 18.33 -35.95
C PHE A 588 20.85 19.29 -37.04
N VAL A 589 20.11 18.83 -38.05
CA VAL A 589 19.41 19.71 -39.00
C VAL A 589 18.35 20.54 -38.29
N HIS A 590 17.58 19.92 -37.38
CA HIS A 590 16.47 20.59 -36.70
C HIS A 590 16.88 21.32 -35.42
N ASN A 591 17.97 20.87 -34.77
CA ASN A 591 18.52 21.43 -33.54
C ASN A 591 20.06 21.48 -33.64
N PRO A 592 20.63 22.43 -34.41
CA PRO A 592 22.09 22.50 -34.61
C PRO A 592 22.90 22.72 -33.32
N ASP A 593 22.28 23.29 -32.29
CA ASP A 593 22.88 23.50 -30.96
C ASP A 593 22.50 22.42 -29.92
N ALA A 594 21.94 21.30 -30.36
CA ALA A 594 21.74 20.13 -29.52
C ALA A 594 23.07 19.61 -28.98
N VAL A 595 23.07 19.16 -27.73
CA VAL A 595 24.18 18.49 -27.07
C VAL A 595 23.78 17.03 -26.87
N LEU A 596 24.26 16.16 -27.75
CA LEU A 596 23.91 14.74 -27.76
C LEU A 596 24.89 13.92 -26.90
N MET A 597 24.37 13.32 -25.84
CA MET A 597 25.06 12.40 -24.95
C MET A 597 24.65 10.97 -25.30
N ILE A 598 25.61 10.15 -25.75
CA ILE A 598 25.38 8.76 -26.10
C ILE A 598 26.00 7.87 -25.02
N LEU A 599 25.14 7.21 -24.23
CA LEU A 599 25.58 6.22 -23.27
C LEU A 599 25.92 4.91 -24.00
N SER A 600 27.18 4.54 -24.00
CA SER A 600 27.63 3.32 -24.68
C SER A 600 28.85 2.69 -24.03
N ASN A 601 28.85 1.37 -23.93
CA ASN A 601 30.00 0.57 -23.54
C ASN A 601 30.71 -0.10 -24.74
N THR A 602 30.24 0.13 -25.97
CA THR A 602 30.75 -0.51 -27.20
C THR A 602 31.28 0.47 -28.24
N LEU A 603 30.84 1.73 -28.22
CA LEU A 603 31.34 2.76 -29.14
C LEU A 603 32.70 3.32 -28.68
N PRO A 604 33.72 3.39 -29.58
CA PRO A 604 34.97 4.10 -29.32
C PRO A 604 34.76 5.60 -29.04
N SER A 605 35.63 6.22 -28.24
CA SER A 605 35.52 7.65 -27.87
C SER A 605 35.59 8.62 -29.05
N ASP A 606 36.24 8.24 -30.15
CA ASP A 606 36.43 9.03 -31.37
C ASP A 606 35.44 8.66 -32.50
N PHE A 607 34.44 7.81 -32.21
CA PHE A 607 33.52 7.27 -33.22
C PHE A 607 32.76 8.35 -34.00
N PHE A 608 32.51 9.52 -33.41
CA PHE A 608 31.86 10.67 -34.06
C PHE A 608 32.80 11.85 -34.33
N ILE A 609 34.10 11.57 -34.56
CA ILE A 609 35.10 12.60 -34.82
C ILE A 609 34.74 13.51 -36.01
N ASP A 610 34.10 12.95 -37.04
CA ASP A 610 33.70 13.74 -38.22
C ASP A 610 32.65 14.80 -37.87
N TYR A 611 31.76 14.53 -36.91
CA TYR A 611 30.75 15.49 -36.46
C TYR A 611 31.35 16.54 -35.51
N THR A 612 32.18 16.11 -34.56
CA THR A 612 32.83 17.02 -33.60
C THR A 612 33.80 17.98 -34.30
N ARG A 613 34.50 17.53 -35.35
CA ARG A 613 35.29 18.40 -36.23
C ARG A 613 34.46 19.47 -36.93
N GLN A 614 33.18 19.22 -37.22
CA GLN A 614 32.28 20.23 -37.78
C GLN A 614 31.63 21.14 -36.72
N GLY A 615 32.01 20.99 -35.45
CA GLY A 615 31.51 21.80 -34.33
C GLY A 615 30.23 21.27 -33.66
N TYR A 616 29.71 20.11 -34.09
CA TYR A 616 28.54 19.50 -33.46
C TYR A 616 28.90 18.89 -32.10
N GLN A 617 28.02 19.10 -31.11
CA GLN A 617 28.22 18.62 -29.74
C GLN A 617 27.68 17.20 -29.59
N ILE A 618 28.54 16.21 -29.79
CA ILE A 618 28.22 14.79 -29.61
C ILE A 618 29.29 14.13 -28.75
N HIS A 619 28.86 13.50 -27.66
CA HIS A 619 29.73 12.98 -26.61
C HIS A 619 29.37 11.52 -26.32
N ILE A 620 30.37 10.65 -26.27
CA ILE A 620 30.18 9.24 -25.90
C ILE A 620 30.54 9.08 -24.43
N LEU A 621 29.58 8.57 -23.66
CA LEU A 621 29.71 8.32 -22.24
C LEU A 621 29.81 6.83 -21.99
N SER A 622 31.02 6.38 -21.65
CA SER A 622 31.24 5.00 -21.22
C SER A 622 30.50 4.71 -19.91
N PHE A 623 29.82 3.57 -19.87
CA PHE A 623 29.23 3.04 -18.64
C PHE A 623 29.67 1.59 -18.42
N SER A 624 29.75 1.22 -17.14
CA SER A 624 29.94 -0.14 -16.65
C SER A 624 29.22 -0.24 -15.30
N LYS A 625 29.00 -1.45 -14.80
CA LYS A 625 28.46 -1.66 -13.44
C LYS A 625 29.24 -0.81 -12.42
N ASP A 626 30.57 -0.88 -12.43
CA ASP A 626 31.41 -0.17 -11.46
C ASP A 626 31.34 1.35 -11.63
N LEU A 627 31.27 1.85 -12.87
CA LEU A 627 31.12 3.28 -13.13
C LEU A 627 29.76 3.80 -12.68
N LEU A 628 28.68 3.06 -12.91
CA LEU A 628 27.33 3.45 -12.47
C LEU A 628 27.25 3.50 -10.94
N LEU A 629 27.82 2.51 -10.25
CA LEU A 629 27.90 2.48 -8.80
C LEU A 629 28.77 3.61 -8.24
N LYS A 630 29.98 3.82 -8.81
CA LYS A 630 30.89 4.91 -8.42
C LYS A 630 30.23 6.28 -8.53
N ARG A 631 29.52 6.53 -9.64
CA ARG A 631 28.84 7.81 -9.91
C ARG A 631 27.53 7.98 -9.15
N LYS A 632 27.10 6.96 -8.39
CA LYS A 632 25.79 6.90 -7.72
C LYS A 632 24.64 7.12 -8.71
N TRP A 633 24.68 6.43 -9.84
CA TRP A 633 23.61 6.43 -10.84
C TRP A 633 22.56 5.37 -10.47
N PHE A 634 22.03 5.52 -9.25
CA PHE A 634 20.94 4.73 -8.70
C PHE A 634 20.02 5.63 -7.87
N PHE A 635 18.81 5.17 -7.63
CA PHE A 635 17.72 5.97 -7.04
C PHE A 635 17.53 5.69 -5.54
N SER A 636 17.71 4.44 -5.15
CA SER A 636 17.58 3.94 -3.79
C SER A 636 18.50 2.74 -3.56
N PRO A 637 18.71 2.30 -2.31
CA PRO A 637 19.43 1.07 -2.01
C PRO A 637 18.90 -0.16 -2.79
N ASN A 638 17.59 -0.24 -3.03
CA ASN A 638 17.01 -1.35 -3.80
C ASN A 638 17.43 -1.35 -5.27
N THR A 639 17.49 -0.17 -5.89
CA THR A 639 17.97 -0.04 -7.27
C THR A 639 19.49 -0.19 -7.37
N GLU A 640 20.22 0.19 -6.32
CA GLU A 640 21.66 -0.06 -6.19
C GLU A 640 21.93 -1.57 -6.12
N ASP A 641 21.15 -2.30 -5.33
CA ASP A 641 21.26 -3.76 -5.22
C ASP A 641 20.89 -4.46 -6.53
N TRP A 642 19.89 -3.95 -7.26
CA TRP A 642 19.60 -4.42 -8.61
C TRP A 642 20.80 -4.24 -9.55
N LEU A 643 21.46 -3.08 -9.53
CA LEU A 643 22.70 -2.83 -10.31
C LEU A 643 23.87 -3.73 -9.86
N LYS A 644 24.01 -4.01 -8.55
CA LYS A 644 25.06 -4.91 -8.05
C LYS A 644 24.91 -6.33 -8.60
N ARG A 645 23.68 -6.78 -8.88
CA ARG A 645 23.35 -8.10 -9.45
C ARG A 645 23.37 -8.13 -10.99
N TRP A 646 23.99 -7.14 -11.65
CA TRP A 646 24.10 -7.03 -13.11
C TRP A 646 24.37 -8.34 -13.85
N ASN A 647 25.39 -9.10 -13.44
CA ASN A 647 25.80 -10.32 -14.14
C ASN A 647 24.72 -11.40 -14.04
N GLU A 648 24.04 -11.48 -12.91
CA GLU A 648 22.95 -12.42 -12.70
C GLU A 648 21.78 -12.10 -13.62
N TRP A 649 21.45 -10.81 -13.80
CA TRP A 649 20.38 -10.39 -14.72
C TRP A 649 20.75 -10.57 -16.18
N ALA A 650 22.02 -10.35 -16.52
CA ALA A 650 22.53 -10.61 -17.88
C ALA A 650 22.41 -12.08 -18.27
N GLU A 651 22.53 -13.00 -17.31
CA GLU A 651 22.33 -14.44 -17.50
C GLU A 651 20.86 -14.87 -17.40
N ALA A 652 20.05 -14.17 -16.58
CA ALA A 652 18.68 -14.58 -16.26
C ALA A 652 17.65 -14.38 -17.38
N GLY A 653 17.88 -13.49 -18.35
CA GLY A 653 16.92 -13.27 -19.45
C GLY A 653 17.46 -12.39 -20.58
N GLN A 654 16.99 -12.68 -21.80
CA GLN A 654 17.46 -12.03 -23.03
C GLN A 654 17.15 -10.52 -23.12
N PHE A 655 16.22 -10.02 -22.30
CA PHE A 655 15.78 -8.63 -22.34
C PHE A 655 16.61 -7.69 -21.43
N PHE A 656 17.60 -8.21 -20.70
CA PHE A 656 18.43 -7.38 -19.82
C PHE A 656 19.07 -6.17 -20.53
N PRO A 657 19.61 -6.27 -21.77
CA PRO A 657 20.13 -5.09 -22.46
C PRO A 657 19.07 -4.01 -22.73
N VAL A 658 17.81 -4.42 -22.97
CA VAL A 658 16.68 -3.51 -23.17
C VAL A 658 16.29 -2.86 -21.84
N HIS A 659 16.15 -3.66 -20.79
CA HIS A 659 15.82 -3.18 -19.45
C HIS A 659 16.90 -2.26 -18.89
N LEU A 660 18.16 -2.54 -19.16
CA LEU A 660 19.27 -1.65 -18.82
C LEU A 660 19.16 -0.31 -19.55
N ALA A 661 18.79 -0.32 -20.84
CA ALA A 661 18.55 0.93 -21.57
C ALA A 661 17.33 1.68 -21.03
N ASP A 662 16.28 0.98 -20.61
CA ASP A 662 15.13 1.56 -19.89
C ASP A 662 15.58 2.18 -18.56
N TYR A 663 16.46 1.53 -17.80
CA TYR A 663 17.00 2.09 -16.56
C TYR A 663 17.85 3.35 -16.81
N LEU A 664 18.77 3.29 -17.77
CA LEU A 664 19.69 4.39 -18.08
C LEU A 664 18.95 5.64 -18.58
N ARG A 665 17.87 5.49 -19.35
CA ARG A 665 17.06 6.65 -19.78
C ARG A 665 16.30 7.29 -18.61
N LEU A 666 15.86 6.50 -17.62
CA LEU A 666 15.30 7.05 -16.37
C LEU A 666 16.36 7.87 -15.64
N VAL A 667 17.58 7.33 -15.47
CA VAL A 667 18.68 8.04 -14.80
C VAL A 667 19.01 9.35 -15.51
N ALA A 668 19.17 9.29 -16.85
CA ALA A 668 19.51 10.46 -17.66
C ALA A 668 18.47 11.59 -17.51
N LEU A 669 17.19 11.28 -17.72
CA LEU A 669 16.11 12.26 -17.64
C LEU A 669 15.86 12.74 -16.20
N TYR A 670 15.93 11.85 -15.21
CA TYR A 670 15.77 12.25 -13.81
C TYR A 670 16.88 13.20 -13.36
N LYS A 671 18.13 12.85 -13.64
CA LYS A 671 19.29 13.56 -13.07
C LYS A 671 19.61 14.86 -13.82
N TYR A 672 19.49 14.83 -15.14
CA TYR A 672 19.92 15.93 -16.00
C TYR A 672 18.79 16.57 -16.81
N GLY A 673 17.67 15.86 -17.01
CA GLY A 673 16.59 16.32 -17.87
C GLY A 673 17.00 16.35 -19.34
N GLY A 674 16.25 17.08 -20.14
CA GLY A 674 16.44 17.19 -21.58
C GLY A 674 15.53 16.23 -22.34
N LEU A 675 15.99 15.77 -23.50
CA LEU A 675 15.25 14.89 -24.40
C LEU A 675 15.95 13.54 -24.52
N TYR A 676 15.23 12.45 -24.32
CA TYR A 676 15.68 11.11 -24.68
C TYR A 676 15.12 10.73 -26.05
N MET A 677 15.95 10.12 -26.89
CA MET A 677 15.54 9.52 -28.16
C MET A 677 16.26 8.19 -28.40
N ASP A 678 15.53 7.21 -28.91
CA ASP A 678 16.15 6.00 -29.45
C ASP A 678 16.94 6.33 -30.73
N MET A 679 17.99 5.55 -31.00
CA MET A 679 18.89 5.74 -32.15
C MET A 679 18.25 5.44 -33.52
N ASP A 680 17.01 4.96 -33.51
CA ASP A 680 16.15 4.67 -34.65
C ASP A 680 14.95 5.63 -34.75
N ALA A 681 14.95 6.71 -33.97
CA ALA A 681 13.99 7.82 -34.09
C ALA A 681 14.55 8.94 -34.99
N LEU A 682 13.81 9.26 -36.05
CA LEU A 682 14.11 10.34 -36.99
C LEU A 682 13.35 11.61 -36.62
N TRP A 683 14.02 12.76 -36.72
CA TRP A 683 13.38 14.06 -36.54
C TRP A 683 12.80 14.57 -37.87
N ILE A 684 11.52 14.93 -37.85
CA ILE A 684 10.82 15.59 -38.95
C ILE A 684 10.85 17.11 -38.76
N ARG A 685 10.74 17.59 -37.51
CA ARG A 685 10.98 18.97 -37.11
C ARG A 685 11.20 19.10 -35.60
N SER A 686 11.79 20.22 -35.17
CA SER A 686 11.90 20.55 -33.75
C SER A 686 10.54 20.99 -33.14
N PRO A 687 10.30 20.73 -31.84
CA PRO A 687 9.07 21.15 -31.18
C PRO A 687 8.97 22.68 -31.03
N GLY A 688 7.78 23.26 -31.22
CA GLY A 688 7.61 24.71 -31.43
C GLY A 688 7.84 25.62 -30.23
N ASP A 689 7.75 25.11 -29.00
CA ASP A 689 7.77 25.92 -27.76
C ASP A 689 9.06 25.80 -26.93
N GLY A 690 9.97 24.89 -27.28
CA GLY A 690 11.23 24.61 -26.56
C GLY A 690 11.10 24.17 -25.10
N MET A 691 9.93 24.24 -24.47
CA MET A 691 9.77 24.24 -23.01
C MET A 691 8.75 23.22 -22.49
N THR A 692 7.89 22.66 -23.35
CA THR A 692 6.86 21.71 -22.92
C THR A 692 7.46 20.33 -22.64
N GLU A 693 7.09 19.76 -21.50
CA GLU A 693 7.46 18.40 -21.14
C GLU A 693 6.46 17.43 -21.77
N PHE A 694 6.95 16.41 -22.46
CA PHE A 694 6.11 15.52 -23.23
C PHE A 694 6.61 14.09 -23.29
N ILE A 695 5.67 13.19 -23.55
CA ILE A 695 5.88 11.78 -23.89
C ILE A 695 4.91 11.40 -25.01
N GLY A 696 5.36 10.60 -25.97
CA GLY A 696 4.49 10.14 -27.05
C GLY A 696 3.62 8.96 -26.63
N SER A 697 2.42 8.87 -27.20
CA SER A 697 1.57 7.69 -27.08
C SER A 697 1.56 6.86 -28.35
N ASP A 698 1.16 5.60 -28.23
CA ASP A 698 0.84 4.70 -29.33
C ASP A 698 -0.31 3.78 -28.88
N VAL A 699 -0.79 2.88 -29.75
CA VAL A 699 -1.95 2.02 -29.48
C VAL A 699 -1.54 0.56 -29.57
N SER A 700 -1.89 -0.24 -28.55
CA SER A 700 -1.70 -1.69 -28.58
C SER A 700 -2.98 -2.39 -29.00
N ASP A 701 -2.85 -3.43 -29.83
CA ASP A 701 -3.94 -4.35 -30.18
C ASP A 701 -3.81 -5.72 -29.49
N THR A 702 -2.80 -5.88 -28.62
CA THR A 702 -2.57 -7.12 -27.85
C THR A 702 -3.55 -7.20 -26.68
N ALA A 703 -4.24 -8.33 -26.53
CA ALA A 703 -5.22 -8.52 -25.45
C ALA A 703 -4.59 -8.39 -24.05
N ASP A 704 -3.37 -8.91 -23.88
CA ASP A 704 -2.63 -8.87 -22.61
C ASP A 704 -2.25 -7.44 -22.20
N ASP A 705 -2.18 -6.51 -23.17
CA ASP A 705 -1.79 -5.12 -22.90
C ASP A 705 -2.92 -4.27 -22.32
N ARG A 706 -4.17 -4.68 -22.55
CA ARG A 706 -5.37 -3.94 -22.11
C ARG A 706 -5.43 -3.72 -20.60
N ALA A 707 -4.80 -4.61 -19.82
CA ALA A 707 -4.77 -4.50 -18.37
C ALA A 707 -3.99 -3.26 -17.87
N TRP A 708 -3.08 -2.72 -18.68
CA TRP A 708 -2.16 -1.66 -18.27
C TRP A 708 -2.20 -0.39 -19.14
N THR A 709 -2.99 -0.36 -20.21
CA THR A 709 -3.20 0.82 -21.08
C THR A 709 -3.86 1.99 -20.33
N LEU A 710 -3.66 3.22 -20.83
CA LEU A 710 -4.15 4.46 -20.25
C LEU A 710 -5.68 4.61 -20.30
N ASP A 711 -6.31 4.05 -21.33
CA ASP A 711 -7.74 4.23 -21.62
C ASP A 711 -8.32 3.06 -22.41
N ASP A 712 -9.64 3.12 -22.63
CA ASP A 712 -10.43 2.12 -23.37
C ASP A 712 -10.07 2.03 -24.86
N LYS A 713 -9.23 2.95 -25.36
CA LYS A 713 -8.71 2.91 -26.73
C LYS A 713 -7.40 2.13 -26.82
N ASN A 714 -6.97 1.48 -25.73
CA ASN A 714 -5.71 0.75 -25.61
C ASN A 714 -4.48 1.62 -25.86
N THR A 715 -4.55 2.90 -25.47
CA THR A 715 -3.43 3.84 -25.59
C THR A 715 -2.34 3.48 -24.59
N TYR A 716 -1.08 3.41 -25.02
CA TYR A 716 0.07 3.26 -24.15
C TYR A 716 1.09 4.37 -24.39
N LEU A 717 1.98 4.59 -23.42
CA LEU A 717 3.06 5.56 -23.51
C LEU A 717 4.33 4.90 -24.03
N ALA A 718 4.78 5.34 -25.20
CA ALA A 718 6.02 4.88 -25.79
C ALA A 718 7.18 5.70 -25.24
N ASN A 719 8.13 5.03 -24.60
CA ASN A 719 9.26 5.65 -23.91
C ASN A 719 10.51 5.76 -24.81
N GLY A 720 10.32 5.79 -26.13
CA GLY A 720 11.38 5.91 -27.13
C GLY A 720 11.73 7.36 -27.49
N VAL A 721 10.81 8.31 -27.27
CA VAL A 721 11.06 9.76 -27.39
C VAL A 721 10.33 10.50 -26.28
N MET A 722 11.07 11.21 -25.43
CA MET A 722 10.53 11.86 -24.24
C MET A 722 11.32 13.12 -23.89
N ARG A 723 10.65 14.20 -23.47
CA ARG A 723 11.31 15.44 -23.05
C ARG A 723 10.83 15.88 -21.67
N PHE A 724 11.73 16.00 -20.71
CA PHE A 724 11.39 16.32 -19.32
C PHE A 724 12.44 17.20 -18.65
N LYS A 725 11.99 18.05 -17.72
CA LYS A 725 12.90 18.73 -16.79
C LYS A 725 13.44 17.72 -15.78
N ARG A 726 14.64 17.98 -15.25
CA ARG A 726 15.22 17.11 -14.24
C ARG A 726 14.43 17.11 -12.93
N GLY A 727 14.55 16.03 -12.18
CA GLY A 727 13.97 15.83 -10.85
C GLY A 727 12.52 15.38 -10.84
N ARG A 728 11.92 15.03 -11.98
CA ARG A 728 10.55 14.50 -11.99
C ARG A 728 10.49 13.19 -11.21
N THR A 729 9.72 13.19 -10.11
CA THR A 729 9.60 12.06 -9.16
C THR A 729 9.17 10.77 -9.83
N MET A 730 8.38 10.87 -10.90
CA MET A 730 7.95 9.74 -11.73
C MET A 730 9.11 8.82 -12.12
N PHE A 731 10.24 9.35 -12.58
CA PHE A 731 11.35 8.52 -13.04
C PHE A 731 11.96 7.70 -11.90
N ARG A 732 12.13 8.34 -10.72
CA ARG A 732 12.60 7.67 -9.51
C ARG A 732 11.61 6.59 -9.06
N GLN A 733 10.33 6.92 -8.99
CA GLN A 733 9.30 5.97 -8.54
C GLN A 733 9.12 4.80 -9.50
N ILE A 734 9.20 5.03 -10.82
CA ILE A 734 9.24 3.95 -11.81
C ILE A 734 10.46 3.06 -11.56
N ALA A 735 11.63 3.66 -11.32
CA ALA A 735 12.85 2.92 -11.06
C ALA A 735 12.77 2.08 -9.78
N GLU A 736 12.31 2.68 -8.69
CA GLU A 736 12.15 2.05 -7.38
C GLU A 736 11.05 0.99 -7.35
N ASN A 737 10.05 1.10 -8.23
CA ASN A 737 8.97 0.12 -8.33
C ASN A 737 9.39 -1.11 -9.16
N TYR A 738 10.10 -0.94 -10.27
CA TYR A 738 10.42 -2.04 -11.17
C TYR A 738 11.87 -2.55 -11.08
N PHE A 739 12.86 -1.67 -11.08
CA PHE A 739 14.29 -2.04 -11.12
C PHE A 739 14.82 -2.37 -9.73
N THR A 740 14.20 -3.35 -9.09
CA THR A 740 14.58 -3.87 -7.78
C THR A 740 14.72 -5.38 -7.83
N VAL A 741 15.51 -5.94 -6.93
CA VAL A 741 15.72 -7.38 -6.83
C VAL A 741 14.41 -8.18 -6.65
N THR A 742 13.38 -7.56 -6.08
CA THR A 742 12.09 -8.19 -5.77
C THR A 742 11.08 -8.09 -6.92
N ASN A 743 11.07 -6.98 -7.67
CA ASN A 743 10.05 -6.70 -8.68
C ASN A 743 10.55 -6.84 -10.12
N TYR A 744 11.87 -6.93 -10.33
CA TYR A 744 12.44 -7.07 -11.65
C TYR A 744 12.08 -8.44 -12.27
N ASP A 745 11.48 -8.38 -13.44
CA ASP A 745 11.09 -9.55 -14.23
C ASP A 745 11.96 -9.60 -15.50
N PRO A 746 12.91 -10.54 -15.62
CA PRO A 746 13.81 -10.64 -16.76
C PRO A 746 13.11 -11.13 -18.05
N GLU A 747 11.94 -11.74 -17.95
CA GLU A 747 11.18 -12.27 -19.09
C GLU A 747 10.17 -11.26 -19.66
N CYS A 748 9.81 -10.23 -18.89
CA CYS A 748 8.85 -9.23 -19.33
C CYS A 748 9.47 -8.07 -20.11
N PHE A 749 9.46 -8.19 -21.45
CA PHE A 749 10.04 -7.21 -22.39
C PHE A 749 9.64 -5.73 -22.15
N ASN A 750 8.39 -5.44 -21.78
CA ASN A 750 7.88 -4.06 -21.68
C ASN A 750 7.75 -3.55 -20.24
N CYS A 751 8.05 -4.37 -19.22
CA CYS A 751 7.75 -4.05 -17.83
C CYS A 751 8.59 -2.90 -17.25
N GLY A 752 9.84 -2.73 -17.68
CA GLY A 752 10.69 -1.60 -17.28
C GLY A 752 10.55 -0.35 -18.13
N GLY A 753 9.88 -0.48 -19.27
CA GLY A 753 9.72 0.58 -20.26
C GLY A 753 8.26 1.01 -20.41
N PRO A 754 7.62 0.82 -21.59
CA PRO A 754 6.29 1.35 -21.86
C PRO A 754 5.23 1.02 -20.81
N LYS A 755 5.23 -0.21 -20.27
CA LYS A 755 4.25 -0.65 -19.27
C LYS A 755 4.38 0.11 -17.95
N ALA A 756 5.60 0.35 -17.48
CA ALA A 756 5.81 1.11 -16.25
C ALA A 756 5.40 2.58 -16.39
N PHE A 757 5.79 3.24 -17.48
CA PHE A 757 5.38 4.61 -17.77
C PHE A 757 3.86 4.74 -17.86
N THR A 758 3.24 3.86 -18.64
CA THR A 758 1.79 3.87 -18.85
C THR A 758 1.04 3.64 -17.54
N THR A 759 1.44 2.64 -16.75
CA THR A 759 0.81 2.34 -15.45
C THR A 759 0.96 3.52 -14.48
N TYR A 760 2.16 4.11 -14.39
CA TYR A 760 2.39 5.24 -13.50
C TYR A 760 1.54 6.44 -13.89
N VAL A 761 1.55 6.80 -15.18
CA VAL A 761 0.79 7.96 -15.66
C VAL A 761 -0.71 7.72 -15.53
N ARG A 762 -1.21 6.51 -15.80
CA ARG A 762 -2.63 6.18 -15.59
C ARG A 762 -3.10 6.52 -14.17
N ASN A 763 -2.31 6.12 -13.17
CA ASN A 763 -2.67 6.30 -11.76
C ASN A 763 -2.51 7.74 -11.26
N HIS A 764 -1.74 8.59 -11.96
CA HIS A 764 -1.43 9.96 -11.53
C HIS A 764 -1.77 11.03 -12.58
N ARG A 765 -2.56 10.68 -13.60
CA ARG A 765 -2.72 11.45 -14.84
C ARG A 765 -3.12 12.89 -14.59
N SER A 766 -4.16 13.10 -13.79
CA SER A 766 -4.69 14.43 -13.48
C SER A 766 -3.65 15.34 -12.83
N ALA A 767 -2.86 14.82 -11.90
CA ALA A 767 -1.80 15.58 -11.23
C ALA A 767 -0.63 15.89 -12.16
N LEU A 768 -0.25 14.95 -13.03
CA LEU A 768 0.85 15.15 -13.97
C LEU A 768 0.49 16.13 -15.09
N GLU A 769 -0.67 15.99 -15.71
CA GLU A 769 -1.15 16.88 -16.78
C GLU A 769 -1.38 18.31 -16.24
N SER A 770 -1.94 18.45 -15.02
CA SER A 770 -2.06 19.77 -14.38
C SER A 770 -0.72 20.42 -14.02
N ASN A 771 0.37 19.65 -13.97
CA ASN A 771 1.73 20.12 -13.72
C ASN A 771 2.63 20.11 -14.97
N GLY A 772 2.00 20.19 -16.14
CA GLY A 772 2.67 20.48 -17.42
C GLY A 772 3.13 19.26 -18.21
N LEU A 773 2.77 18.03 -17.81
CA LEU A 773 2.96 16.85 -18.67
C LEU A 773 1.99 16.91 -19.86
N THR A 774 2.53 16.81 -21.07
CA THR A 774 1.73 16.69 -22.29
C THR A 774 1.91 15.29 -22.91
N ILE A 775 0.82 14.55 -23.04
CA ILE A 775 0.82 13.27 -23.79
C ILE A 775 0.57 13.58 -25.26
N LEU A 776 1.54 13.30 -26.12
CA LEU A 776 1.39 13.56 -27.55
C LEU A 776 0.61 12.43 -28.22
N PRO A 777 -0.28 12.77 -29.17
CA PRO A 777 -0.96 11.76 -29.95
C PRO A 777 0.05 10.96 -30.78
N ARG A 778 -0.34 9.74 -31.13
CA ARG A 778 0.49 8.80 -31.89
C ARG A 778 1.10 9.42 -33.14
N GLU A 779 0.31 10.17 -33.91
CA GLU A 779 0.72 10.76 -35.18
C GLU A 779 1.86 11.78 -35.03
N ALA A 780 2.09 12.30 -33.81
CA ALA A 780 3.14 13.28 -33.55
C ALA A 780 4.56 12.67 -33.57
N LEU A 781 4.73 11.44 -33.10
CA LEU A 781 6.05 10.80 -32.96
C LEU A 781 6.12 9.40 -33.59
N TYR A 782 4.96 8.75 -33.75
CA TYR A 782 4.78 7.37 -34.20
C TYR A 782 3.73 7.28 -35.33
N PRO A 783 3.87 8.05 -36.42
CA PRO A 783 2.90 8.03 -37.53
C PRO A 783 2.71 6.64 -38.12
N TYR A 784 3.73 5.79 -38.06
CA TYR A 784 3.63 4.34 -38.25
C TYR A 784 3.86 3.63 -36.92
N ASN A 785 3.02 2.66 -36.58
CA ASN A 785 3.31 1.75 -35.47
C ASN A 785 4.30 0.67 -35.92
N TRP A 786 4.74 -0.18 -34.99
CA TRP A 786 5.72 -1.23 -35.26
C TRP A 786 5.27 -2.27 -36.31
N LYS A 787 3.96 -2.40 -36.59
CA LYS A 787 3.43 -3.30 -37.64
C LYS A 787 3.39 -2.63 -39.01
N GLU A 788 3.24 -1.32 -39.05
CA GLU A 788 3.08 -0.54 -40.29
C GLU A 788 4.40 0.04 -40.80
N VAL A 789 5.40 0.20 -39.94
CA VAL A 789 6.67 0.90 -40.25
C VAL A 789 7.45 0.30 -41.42
N GLU A 790 7.27 -0.99 -41.69
CA GLU A 790 7.89 -1.64 -42.86
C GLU A 790 7.45 -0.99 -44.18
N GLY A 791 6.20 -0.55 -44.28
CA GLY A 791 5.71 0.17 -45.45
C GLY A 791 6.40 1.52 -45.66
N ALA A 792 6.94 2.13 -44.59
CA ALA A 792 7.64 3.42 -44.67
C ALA A 792 9.06 3.30 -45.27
N ILE A 793 9.67 2.11 -45.24
CA ILE A 793 11.01 1.83 -45.78
C ILE A 793 10.98 1.11 -47.14
N GLN A 794 9.80 0.66 -47.59
CA GLN A 794 9.59 0.04 -48.90
C GLN A 794 9.16 1.09 -49.94
N ASN A 795 9.43 0.82 -51.21
CA ASN A 795 9.04 1.67 -52.33
C ASN A 795 7.50 1.76 -52.41
N ALA A 796 6.99 2.97 -52.63
CA ALA A 796 5.55 3.22 -52.71
C ALA A 796 4.93 2.47 -53.90
N LYS A 797 4.16 1.39 -53.62
CA LYS A 797 3.51 0.54 -54.64
C LYS A 797 2.34 1.22 -55.37
N SER A 798 1.84 2.34 -54.84
CA SER A 798 0.74 3.14 -55.39
C SER A 798 1.28 4.54 -55.71
N GLY A 799 0.89 5.14 -56.83
CA GLY A 799 1.43 6.41 -57.39
C GLY A 799 1.39 7.70 -56.53
N ALA A 800 1.32 7.59 -55.20
CA ALA A 800 1.63 8.63 -54.25
C ALA A 800 3.14 8.92 -54.25
N LEU A 801 3.50 10.21 -54.31
CA LEU A 801 4.89 10.66 -54.24
C LEU A 801 5.37 10.59 -52.77
N PRO A 802 6.45 9.87 -52.45
CA PRO A 802 6.95 9.75 -51.07
C PRO A 802 7.21 11.08 -50.38
N GLN A 803 7.64 12.11 -51.13
CA GLN A 803 7.83 13.47 -50.63
C GLN A 803 6.51 14.13 -50.19
N ALA A 804 5.38 13.81 -50.83
CA ALA A 804 4.07 14.34 -50.41
C ALA A 804 3.62 13.74 -49.07
N GLU A 805 3.93 12.47 -48.81
CA GLU A 805 3.68 11.84 -47.50
C GLU A 805 4.55 12.46 -46.40
N VAL A 806 5.83 12.76 -46.67
CA VAL A 806 6.69 13.49 -45.73
C VAL A 806 6.11 14.87 -45.40
N ILE A 807 5.62 15.61 -46.40
CA ILE A 807 4.97 16.92 -46.21
C ILE A 807 3.71 16.77 -45.33
N LYS A 808 2.88 15.76 -45.59
CA LYS A 808 1.67 15.48 -44.80
C LYS A 808 1.99 15.14 -43.35
N MET A 809 3.06 14.37 -43.11
CA MET A 809 3.52 14.05 -41.75
C MET A 809 4.02 15.28 -41.01
N GLU A 810 4.76 16.18 -41.67
CA GLU A 810 5.27 17.40 -41.04
C GLU A 810 4.16 18.31 -40.50
N GLU A 811 2.98 18.32 -41.14
CA GLU A 811 1.86 19.19 -40.73
C GLU A 811 1.46 18.99 -39.26
N HIS A 812 1.56 17.76 -38.74
CA HIS A 812 1.15 17.41 -37.36
C HIS A 812 2.21 16.59 -36.60
N GLY A 813 3.32 16.25 -37.23
CA GLY A 813 4.38 15.37 -36.73
C GLY A 813 5.67 16.10 -36.35
N LEU A 814 6.34 15.59 -35.33
CA LEU A 814 7.68 15.98 -34.86
C LEU A 814 8.74 14.95 -35.26
N GLY A 815 8.37 13.67 -35.33
CA GLY A 815 9.31 12.60 -35.62
C GLY A 815 8.67 11.32 -36.16
N LEU A 816 9.54 10.37 -36.49
CA LEU A 816 9.21 9.05 -37.05
C LEU A 816 10.12 7.99 -36.41
N HIS A 817 9.54 6.99 -35.76
CA HIS A 817 10.29 5.87 -35.17
C HIS A 817 10.39 4.69 -36.15
N LEU A 818 11.59 4.14 -36.36
CA LEU A 818 11.83 3.05 -37.30
C LEU A 818 11.68 1.66 -36.68
N TYR A 819 11.58 1.53 -35.35
CA TYR A 819 11.53 0.26 -34.61
C TYR A 819 12.62 -0.72 -35.08
N GLY A 820 13.87 -0.49 -34.70
CA GLY A 820 15.05 -1.22 -35.16
C GLY A 820 14.95 -2.74 -34.98
N LYS A 821 14.21 -3.21 -33.97
CA LYS A 821 13.88 -4.64 -33.81
C LYS A 821 13.17 -5.23 -35.04
N VAL A 822 12.35 -4.43 -35.73
CA VAL A 822 11.59 -4.78 -36.93
C VAL A 822 12.38 -4.45 -38.21
N THR A 823 13.03 -3.29 -38.27
CA THR A 823 13.55 -2.75 -39.54
C THR A 823 15.07 -2.86 -39.74
N ASN A 824 15.87 -3.16 -38.71
CA ASN A 824 17.33 -3.18 -38.85
C ASN A 824 17.83 -4.26 -39.82
N LYS A 825 17.08 -5.35 -40.02
CA LYS A 825 17.46 -6.41 -40.98
C LYS A 825 16.97 -6.15 -42.41
N LYS A 826 16.35 -4.99 -42.68
CA LYS A 826 15.71 -4.64 -43.96
C LYS A 826 16.36 -3.40 -44.55
N THR A 827 16.56 -3.36 -45.85
CA THR A 827 17.12 -2.19 -46.54
C THR A 827 16.06 -1.10 -46.70
N ILE A 828 16.47 0.17 -46.58
CA ILE A 828 15.62 1.30 -46.94
C ILE A 828 15.66 1.44 -48.47
N GLU A 829 14.54 1.20 -49.13
CA GLU A 829 14.43 1.24 -50.59
C GLU A 829 14.39 2.69 -51.11
N GLU A 830 15.08 2.96 -52.22
CA GLU A 830 14.98 4.25 -52.91
C GLU A 830 13.55 4.44 -53.41
N GLY A 831 12.95 5.60 -53.13
CA GLY A 831 11.52 5.85 -53.38
C GLY A 831 10.59 5.45 -52.22
N SER A 832 11.14 5.11 -51.05
CA SER A 832 10.35 5.01 -49.80
C SER A 832 10.17 6.37 -49.11
N VAL A 833 9.22 6.45 -48.16
CA VAL A 833 8.97 7.65 -47.36
C VAL A 833 10.20 8.00 -46.51
N VAL A 834 10.83 7.00 -45.89
CA VAL A 834 12.05 7.18 -45.10
C VAL A 834 13.22 7.63 -45.98
N ALA A 835 13.42 7.04 -47.16
CA ALA A 835 14.47 7.50 -48.09
C ALA A 835 14.26 8.98 -48.49
N ALA A 836 13.01 9.37 -48.75
CA ALA A 836 12.68 10.77 -49.05
C ALA A 836 12.98 11.71 -47.87
N ALA A 837 12.58 11.33 -46.65
CA ALA A 837 12.88 12.08 -45.42
C ALA A 837 14.39 12.26 -45.20
N LEU A 838 15.17 11.17 -45.27
CA LEU A 838 16.62 11.21 -45.07
C LEU A 838 17.33 12.01 -46.16
N LYS A 839 16.81 12.01 -47.40
CA LYS A 839 17.32 12.86 -48.48
C LYS A 839 17.11 14.35 -48.19
N ILE A 840 15.98 14.72 -47.59
CA ILE A 840 15.67 16.10 -47.21
C ILE A 840 16.54 16.55 -46.03
N TRP A 841 16.71 15.72 -44.99
CA TRP A 841 17.31 16.11 -43.69
C TRP A 841 18.66 15.47 -43.36
N SER A 842 19.51 15.21 -44.36
CA SER A 842 20.86 14.70 -44.14
C SER A 842 21.92 15.81 -44.28
N LEU A 843 22.95 15.75 -43.44
CA LEU A 843 24.10 16.65 -43.48
C LEU A 843 25.22 16.14 -44.40
N ASP A 844 25.16 14.90 -44.88
CA ASP A 844 26.21 14.23 -45.67
C ASP A 844 27.60 14.27 -45.03
N ILE A 845 27.69 14.30 -43.71
CA ILE A 845 28.98 14.29 -43.02
C ILE A 845 29.55 12.86 -43.09
N PHE A 846 28.71 11.88 -42.79
CA PHE A 846 29.03 10.45 -42.89
C PHE A 846 28.49 9.87 -44.21
N SER A 847 29.08 10.22 -45.36
CA SER A 847 28.82 9.50 -46.61
C SER A 847 29.76 8.30 -46.76
N GLN A 848 29.20 7.11 -46.97
CA GLN A 848 29.92 5.89 -47.40
C GLN A 848 30.27 5.93 -48.90
N SER A 849 29.53 6.71 -49.69
CA SER A 849 29.86 6.95 -51.09
C SER A 849 31.04 7.91 -51.17
N ALA A 850 32.12 7.45 -51.79
CA ALA A 850 33.36 8.21 -52.04
C ALA A 850 33.19 9.43 -52.96
N ALA A 851 31.95 9.84 -53.28
CA ALA A 851 31.68 11.08 -53.99
C ALA A 851 31.84 12.27 -53.03
N PHE A 852 32.99 12.94 -53.16
CA PHE A 852 33.29 14.28 -52.67
C PHE A 852 32.04 15.18 -52.66
N SER A 853 31.50 15.51 -51.49
CA SER A 853 30.40 16.47 -51.37
C SER A 853 30.95 17.79 -50.86
N SER A 854 31.42 18.63 -51.77
CA SER A 854 31.74 20.02 -51.41
C SER A 854 30.54 20.69 -50.73
N PRO A 855 30.77 21.58 -49.74
CA PRO A 855 29.71 22.24 -49.01
C PRO A 855 28.65 22.83 -49.94
N ARG A 856 27.38 22.54 -49.66
CA ARG A 856 26.23 23.02 -50.43
C ARG A 856 25.15 23.57 -49.52
N LEU A 857 24.54 24.67 -49.94
CA LEU A 857 23.40 25.28 -49.27
C LEU A 857 22.10 24.57 -49.69
N GLN A 858 21.38 24.04 -48.70
CA GLN A 858 20.07 23.42 -48.84
C GLN A 858 18.99 24.38 -48.32
N GLY A 859 17.83 24.42 -48.99
CA GLY A 859 16.68 25.21 -48.56
C GLY A 859 15.42 24.85 -49.37
N PRO A 860 14.26 25.41 -49.01
CA PRO A 860 13.00 25.15 -49.71
C PRO A 860 12.97 25.83 -51.08
N LYS A 861 12.22 25.23 -52.02
CA LYS A 861 11.93 25.87 -53.32
C LYS A 861 10.92 27.01 -53.20
N VAL A 862 9.98 26.92 -52.25
CA VAL A 862 8.92 27.89 -51.98
C VAL A 862 8.60 27.82 -50.49
N LEU A 863 8.44 28.97 -49.82
CA LEU A 863 7.95 29.05 -48.45
C LEU A 863 6.44 29.34 -48.46
N TYR A 864 5.63 28.42 -47.93
CA TYR A 864 4.19 28.66 -47.78
C TYR A 864 3.88 29.32 -46.43
N TYR A 865 3.56 30.61 -46.45
CA TYR A 865 3.23 31.37 -45.24
C TYR A 865 1.76 31.17 -44.83
N ARG A 866 1.55 30.59 -43.65
CA ARG A 866 0.23 30.42 -43.02
C ARG A 866 0.09 31.38 -41.84
N PRO A 867 -0.74 32.44 -41.93
CA PRO A 867 -0.96 33.35 -40.81
C PRO A 867 -1.72 32.66 -39.66
N ARG A 868 -1.40 32.99 -38.40
CA ARG A 868 -2.21 32.53 -37.25
C ARG A 868 -3.60 33.19 -37.29
N PRO A 869 -4.69 32.48 -36.94
CA PRO A 869 -6.01 33.07 -36.80
C PRO A 869 -6.00 34.22 -35.78
N ALA A 870 -6.55 35.37 -36.14
CA ALA A 870 -6.71 36.50 -35.21
C ALA A 870 -7.77 36.13 -34.15
N GLY A 871 -7.37 35.92 -32.90
CA GLY A 871 -8.31 35.67 -31.79
C GLY A 871 -7.82 34.77 -30.65
N LEU A 872 -6.73 34.01 -30.80
CA LEU A 872 -6.15 33.27 -29.67
C LEU A 872 -5.26 34.18 -28.83
N SER A 873 -5.82 34.78 -27.78
CA SER A 873 -5.05 35.44 -26.73
C SER A 873 -4.11 34.45 -26.04
N SER A 874 -2.91 34.91 -25.72
CA SER A 874 -1.82 34.18 -25.06
C SER A 874 -2.10 33.84 -23.57
N SER A 875 -3.34 33.52 -23.21
CA SER A 875 -3.79 33.30 -21.83
C SER A 875 -4.40 31.91 -21.58
N ALA A 876 -4.24 30.96 -22.50
CA ALA A 876 -4.66 29.58 -22.30
C ALA A 876 -3.46 28.72 -21.88
N SER A 877 -3.69 27.78 -20.94
CA SER A 877 -2.77 26.67 -20.63
C SER A 877 -2.16 26.09 -21.91
N PRO A 878 -0.90 25.61 -21.89
CA PRO A 878 -0.24 25.10 -23.09
C PRO A 878 -1.05 23.92 -23.66
N SER A 879 -1.89 24.22 -24.65
CA SER A 879 -2.58 23.20 -25.41
C SER A 879 -1.57 22.53 -26.31
N VAL A 880 -1.76 21.23 -26.54
CA VAL A 880 -1.00 20.38 -27.49
C VAL A 880 -0.76 21.09 -28.84
N SER A 881 -1.68 21.98 -29.25
CA SER A 881 -1.55 22.80 -30.47
C SER A 881 -0.27 23.65 -30.49
N SER A 882 0.11 24.33 -29.40
CA SER A 882 1.27 25.25 -29.41
C SER A 882 2.61 24.55 -29.64
N LEU A 883 2.73 23.29 -29.21
CA LEU A 883 3.90 22.44 -29.40
C LEU A 883 4.01 21.91 -30.83
N LEU A 884 2.86 21.53 -31.42
CA LEU A 884 2.76 20.97 -32.76
C LEU A 884 2.59 22.04 -33.85
N ASP A 885 2.28 23.29 -33.52
CA ASP A 885 2.14 24.37 -34.49
C ASP A 885 3.51 24.85 -35.00
N LYS A 886 3.69 24.88 -36.32
CA LYS A 886 4.87 25.52 -36.93
C LYS A 886 4.80 27.03 -36.72
N ALA A 887 5.90 27.62 -36.25
CA ALA A 887 6.00 29.07 -36.12
C ALA A 887 5.86 29.71 -37.53
N PRO A 888 4.89 30.61 -37.76
CA PRO A 888 4.70 31.21 -39.07
C PRO A 888 5.98 31.88 -39.58
N GLY A 889 6.37 31.51 -40.80
CA GLY A 889 7.55 32.01 -41.49
C GLY A 889 8.89 31.47 -40.99
N ALA A 890 8.91 30.50 -40.08
CA ALA A 890 10.15 29.84 -39.65
C ALA A 890 10.62 28.80 -40.69
N PHE A 891 11.92 28.78 -40.96
CA PHE A 891 12.56 27.81 -41.85
C PHE A 891 12.90 26.53 -41.08
N THR A 892 11.88 25.72 -40.77
CA THR A 892 11.98 24.46 -40.02
C THR A 892 11.33 23.31 -40.78
N GLY A 893 11.67 22.08 -40.42
CA GLY A 893 11.09 20.87 -41.03
C GLY A 893 11.45 20.77 -42.51
N ILE A 894 10.46 20.63 -43.40
CA ILE A 894 10.71 20.57 -44.85
C ILE A 894 11.29 21.88 -45.41
N ASP A 895 11.11 23.00 -44.69
CA ASP A 895 11.59 24.32 -45.07
C ASP A 895 12.96 24.66 -44.45
N ALA A 896 13.62 23.71 -43.80
CA ALA A 896 14.90 23.93 -43.14
C ALA A 896 15.97 24.44 -44.13
N ILE A 897 16.68 25.50 -43.72
CA ILE A 897 17.84 26.02 -44.44
C ILE A 897 19.09 25.63 -43.69
N PHE A 898 20.01 24.95 -44.36
CA PHE A 898 21.26 24.49 -43.76
C PHE A 898 22.31 24.20 -44.83
N VAL A 899 23.58 24.18 -44.42
CA VAL A 899 24.70 23.69 -45.20
C VAL A 899 24.89 22.20 -44.90
N ARG A 900 25.15 21.42 -45.95
CA ARG A 900 25.49 19.99 -45.91
C ARG A 900 26.71 19.69 -46.79
N GLY A 901 27.37 18.57 -46.56
CA GLY A 901 28.62 18.18 -47.23
C GLY A 901 29.86 18.75 -46.54
N VAL A 902 30.97 18.02 -46.63
CA VAL A 902 32.26 18.38 -46.02
C VAL A 902 33.41 18.14 -47.01
N ASP A 903 34.34 19.09 -47.08
CA ASP A 903 35.58 18.90 -47.84
C ASP A 903 36.55 18.05 -47.02
N ARG A 904 36.69 16.77 -47.39
CA ARG A 904 37.59 15.82 -46.69
C ARG A 904 39.08 15.99 -47.05
N TYR A 905 39.39 16.84 -48.03
CA TYR A 905 40.76 17.22 -48.40
C TYR A 905 40.92 18.70 -48.06
N VAL A 906 41.63 19.03 -46.98
CA VAL A 906 42.03 20.43 -46.74
C VAL A 906 43.50 20.60 -47.13
N PRO A 907 43.82 21.34 -48.21
CA PRO A 907 45.12 21.95 -48.41
C PRO A 907 45.18 23.30 -47.66
N SER A 908 46.10 23.42 -46.70
CA SER A 908 46.72 24.64 -46.12
C SER A 908 45.89 25.90 -45.74
N ALA A 909 44.58 26.00 -45.98
CA ALA A 909 43.79 27.23 -45.80
C ALA A 909 42.70 27.15 -44.72
N SER A 910 42.36 25.98 -44.16
CA SER A 910 41.51 25.92 -42.95
C SER A 910 42.37 26.04 -41.70
N THR A 911 42.07 27.01 -40.84
CA THR A 911 42.62 27.05 -39.49
C THR A 911 41.96 25.95 -38.67
N THR A 912 42.75 25.07 -38.06
CA THR A 912 42.27 24.19 -36.99
C THR A 912 42.14 25.03 -35.73
N GLY A 913 40.91 25.33 -35.33
CA GLY A 913 40.64 26.06 -34.09
C GLY A 913 41.01 25.25 -32.83
N PRO A 914 40.86 25.83 -31.64
CA PRO A 914 41.08 25.13 -30.37
C PRO A 914 40.28 23.82 -30.31
N GLY A 915 40.96 22.69 -30.08
CA GLY A 915 40.32 21.37 -29.99
C GLY A 915 40.14 20.62 -31.32
N GLY A 916 40.70 21.11 -32.44
CA GLY A 916 40.68 20.39 -33.73
C GLY A 916 39.38 20.56 -34.54
N VAL A 917 38.56 21.57 -34.20
CA VAL A 917 37.36 21.95 -34.95
C VAL A 917 37.77 22.64 -36.25
N HIS A 918 37.14 22.26 -37.35
CA HIS A 918 37.29 22.88 -38.66
C HIS A 918 36.48 24.18 -38.69
N THR A 919 37.17 25.30 -38.85
CA THR A 919 36.57 26.62 -38.92
C THR A 919 36.91 27.32 -40.23
N GLN A 920 35.97 28.11 -40.74
CA GLN A 920 36.13 28.91 -41.95
C GLN A 920 35.48 30.28 -41.76
N LYS A 921 35.88 31.26 -42.58
CA LYS A 921 35.21 32.56 -42.62
C LYS A 921 33.78 32.40 -43.13
N ALA A 922 32.82 33.01 -42.45
CA ALA A 922 31.41 32.91 -42.82
C ALA A 922 30.70 34.28 -42.84
N THR A 923 29.96 34.55 -43.91
CA THR A 923 29.10 35.74 -44.01
C THR A 923 27.72 35.39 -44.53
N LEU A 924 26.70 36.05 -43.99
CA LEU A 924 25.29 35.84 -44.31
C LEU A 924 24.67 37.16 -44.77
N ARG A 925 24.03 37.18 -45.93
CA ARG A 925 23.20 38.31 -46.37
C ARG A 925 21.79 37.85 -46.67
N ILE A 926 20.82 38.50 -46.06
CA ILE A 926 19.39 38.22 -46.24
C ILE A 926 18.71 39.49 -46.72
N ALA A 927 17.93 39.40 -47.78
CA ALA A 927 17.13 40.51 -48.30
C ALA A 927 15.70 40.05 -48.60
N VAL A 928 14.72 40.88 -48.24
CA VAL A 928 13.29 40.65 -48.49
C VAL A 928 12.69 41.87 -49.17
N GLU A 929 11.81 41.64 -50.15
CA GLU A 929 11.23 42.72 -50.97
C GLU A 929 10.13 43.49 -50.19
N HIS A 930 9.12 42.78 -49.66
CA HIS A 930 7.96 43.42 -49.03
C HIS A 930 7.94 43.30 -47.50
N GLY A 931 8.11 42.08 -46.98
CA GLY A 931 8.08 41.72 -45.57
C GLY A 931 9.35 42.07 -44.81
N LEU A 932 9.56 41.39 -43.68
CA LEU A 932 10.72 41.57 -42.81
C LEU A 932 11.33 40.20 -42.45
N VAL A 933 12.59 40.19 -42.05
CA VAL A 933 13.26 39.02 -41.47
C VAL A 933 13.69 39.33 -40.05
N THR A 934 13.60 38.32 -39.19
CA THR A 934 14.19 38.33 -37.86
C THR A 934 15.05 37.09 -37.65
N LEU A 935 16.07 37.24 -36.81
CA LEU A 935 16.92 36.15 -36.31
C LEU A 935 16.63 35.83 -34.84
N HIS A 936 15.69 36.57 -34.23
CA HIS A 936 15.22 36.32 -32.88
C HIS A 936 13.90 35.55 -32.91
N PRO A 937 13.80 34.37 -32.26
CA PRO A 937 12.60 33.53 -32.29
C PRO A 937 11.31 34.24 -31.87
N SER A 938 11.43 35.20 -30.93
CA SER A 938 10.33 35.92 -30.27
C SER A 938 10.15 37.39 -30.71
N ALA A 939 11.00 37.91 -31.60
CA ALA A 939 10.92 39.31 -31.99
C ALA A 939 9.74 39.57 -32.93
N ALA A 940 8.87 40.52 -32.55
CA ALA A 940 7.76 41.01 -33.39
C ALA A 940 8.21 42.05 -34.44
N ALA A 941 9.46 42.50 -34.34
CA ALA A 941 10.08 43.42 -35.28
C ALA A 941 11.19 42.71 -36.07
N GLY A 942 11.37 43.09 -37.32
CA GLY A 942 12.42 42.59 -38.20
C GLY A 942 12.93 43.68 -39.14
N THR A 943 13.87 43.33 -40.00
CA THR A 943 14.46 44.25 -40.99
C THR A 943 14.28 43.71 -42.41
N LYS A 944 14.29 44.59 -43.41
CA LYS A 944 14.23 44.18 -44.83
C LYS A 944 15.53 43.57 -45.33
N LYS A 945 16.66 43.95 -44.72
CA LYS A 945 17.99 43.44 -45.02
C LYS A 945 18.73 43.11 -43.73
N VAL A 946 19.48 42.02 -43.76
CA VAL A 946 20.37 41.59 -42.69
C VAL A 946 21.70 41.23 -43.34
N ASP A 947 22.74 41.98 -43.05
CA ASP A 947 24.12 41.64 -43.42
C ASP A 947 24.86 41.28 -42.13
N MET A 948 25.36 40.05 -42.04
CA MET A 948 25.99 39.52 -40.84
C MET A 948 27.34 38.89 -41.21
N ASP A 949 28.40 39.45 -40.64
CA ASP A 949 29.72 38.81 -40.61
C ASP A 949 29.77 37.93 -39.36
N LEU A 950 29.84 36.60 -39.55
CA LEU A 950 29.90 35.65 -38.44
C LEU A 950 31.35 35.48 -37.92
N GLY A 951 32.33 36.07 -38.60
CA GLY A 951 33.74 36.02 -38.24
C GLY A 951 34.57 35.09 -39.13
N ASP A 952 35.88 35.06 -38.85
CA ASP A 952 36.86 34.28 -39.61
C ASP A 952 36.99 32.82 -39.12
N GLU A 953 36.52 32.52 -37.90
CA GLU A 953 36.60 31.18 -37.29
C GLU A 953 35.20 30.63 -36.96
N VAL A 954 34.45 30.24 -37.98
CA VAL A 954 33.08 29.71 -37.85
C VAL A 954 33.03 28.24 -38.27
N SER A 955 32.49 27.38 -37.42
CA SER A 955 32.22 25.97 -37.73
C SER A 955 30.91 25.78 -38.49
N MET A 956 30.76 24.65 -39.18
CA MET A 956 29.53 24.31 -39.90
C MET A 956 28.32 24.27 -38.95
N ALA A 957 28.47 23.75 -37.72
CA ALA A 957 27.41 23.75 -36.72
C ALA A 957 26.96 25.17 -36.32
N GLN A 958 27.91 26.10 -36.14
CA GLN A 958 27.60 27.51 -35.83
C GLN A 958 26.90 28.21 -36.99
N LEU A 959 27.32 27.95 -38.23
CA LEU A 959 26.64 28.48 -39.42
C LEU A 959 25.21 27.92 -39.53
N ASN A 960 25.02 26.61 -39.36
CA ASN A 960 23.71 25.99 -39.39
C ASN A 960 22.79 26.48 -38.26
N LEU A 961 23.35 26.81 -37.09
CA LEU A 961 22.61 27.47 -36.01
C LEU A 961 22.16 28.90 -36.39
N ALA A 962 22.98 29.66 -37.11
CA ALA A 962 22.59 30.98 -37.59
C ALA A 962 21.47 30.89 -38.65
N LEU A 963 21.56 29.91 -39.55
CA LEU A 963 20.56 29.66 -40.59
C LEU A 963 19.22 29.19 -40.02
N SER A 964 19.23 28.32 -39.00
CA SER A 964 18.00 27.80 -38.38
C SER A 964 17.19 28.86 -37.62
N ARG A 965 17.82 30.01 -37.29
CA ARG A 965 17.18 31.14 -36.60
C ARG A 965 16.46 32.10 -37.55
N ILE A 966 16.63 31.95 -38.87
CA ILE A 966 15.98 32.82 -39.85
C ILE A 966 14.46 32.62 -39.78
N ARG A 967 13.74 33.73 -39.68
CA ARG A 967 12.28 33.76 -39.72
C ARG A 967 11.76 34.92 -40.54
N TYR A 968 10.89 34.61 -41.50
CA TYR A 968 10.17 35.59 -42.30
C TYR A 968 8.92 36.11 -41.55
N LEU A 969 8.69 37.41 -41.63
CA LEU A 969 7.53 38.11 -41.08
C LEU A 969 6.79 38.79 -42.24
N ALA A 970 5.53 38.40 -42.44
CA ALA A 970 4.70 38.97 -43.50
C ALA A 970 4.40 40.48 -43.24
N PRO A 971 4.20 41.29 -44.30
CA PRO A 971 3.78 42.68 -44.15
C PRO A 971 2.49 42.82 -43.33
N SER A 972 2.33 43.94 -42.61
CA SER A 972 1.10 44.23 -41.85
C SER A 972 -0.13 44.28 -42.77
N GLU A 973 -1.32 43.95 -42.26
CA GLU A 973 -2.57 43.99 -43.06
C GLU A 973 -2.90 45.38 -43.64
N LYS A 974 -2.27 46.45 -43.13
CA LYS A 974 -2.41 47.82 -43.65
C LYS A 974 -1.64 48.08 -44.95
N THR A 975 -0.68 47.21 -45.30
CA THR A 975 0.06 47.27 -46.56
C THR A 975 -0.61 46.38 -47.61
N ARG A 976 -0.78 46.86 -48.86
CA ARG A 976 -1.31 46.08 -50.00
C ARG A 976 -0.35 44.93 -50.35
N TRP A 977 -0.40 43.86 -49.58
CA TRP A 977 0.32 42.62 -49.86
C TRP A 977 -0.58 41.69 -50.67
N ASP A 978 -0.17 41.36 -51.89
CA ASP A 978 -0.91 40.48 -52.81
C ASP A 978 -0.80 39.00 -52.44
N GLY A 979 -0.11 38.69 -51.34
CA GLY A 979 0.15 37.33 -50.88
C GLY A 979 1.41 36.71 -51.47
N SER A 980 2.23 37.46 -52.23
CA SER A 980 3.53 37.02 -52.73
C SER A 980 4.66 37.87 -52.16
N ASP A 981 5.81 37.26 -51.88
CA ASP A 981 7.05 37.96 -51.52
C ASP A 981 8.26 37.12 -51.92
N LYS A 982 9.47 37.64 -51.69
CA LYS A 982 10.72 36.96 -52.05
C LYS A 982 11.77 37.18 -50.97
N VAL A 983 12.37 36.08 -50.50
CA VAL A 983 13.54 36.08 -49.60
C VAL A 983 14.76 35.67 -50.42
N THR A 984 15.78 36.51 -50.46
CA THR A 984 17.08 36.22 -51.09
C THR A 984 18.11 36.02 -49.98
N LEU A 985 18.77 34.86 -50.00
CA LEU A 985 19.76 34.44 -49.01
C LEU A 985 21.10 34.17 -49.69
N GLN A 986 22.12 34.96 -49.39
CA GLN A 986 23.50 34.71 -49.83
C GLN A 986 24.31 34.21 -48.64
N VAL A 987 24.94 33.05 -48.80
CA VAL A 987 25.82 32.44 -47.79
C VAL A 987 27.20 32.28 -48.39
N LYS A 988 28.20 32.79 -47.66
CA LYS A 988 29.61 32.49 -47.90
C LYS A 988 30.16 31.71 -46.73
N PHE A 989 30.84 30.58 -47.01
CA PHE A 989 31.49 29.73 -46.02
C PHE A 989 32.77 29.16 -46.65
N GLY A 990 33.92 29.76 -46.32
CA GLY A 990 35.18 29.53 -47.02
C GLY A 990 35.06 29.78 -48.53
N GLU A 991 35.35 28.76 -49.33
CA GLU A 991 35.25 28.80 -50.80
C GLU A 991 33.81 28.63 -51.32
N MET A 992 32.87 28.21 -50.47
CA MET A 992 31.47 28.10 -50.85
C MET A 992 30.83 29.49 -50.85
N GLU A 993 30.35 29.92 -52.02
CA GLU A 993 29.49 31.11 -52.16
C GLU A 993 28.24 30.71 -52.94
N ARG A 994 27.07 30.79 -52.29
CA ARG A 994 25.79 30.36 -52.86
C ARG A 994 24.69 31.36 -52.53
N GLU A 995 23.82 31.57 -53.50
CA GLU A 995 22.59 32.35 -53.35
C GLU A 995 21.38 31.41 -53.45
N LEU A 996 20.41 31.61 -52.57
CA LEU A 996 19.14 30.89 -52.55
C LEU A 996 18.02 31.92 -52.58
N VAL A 997 17.20 31.83 -53.62
CA VAL A 997 16.04 32.71 -53.84
C VAL A 997 14.77 31.92 -53.52
N ILE A 998 14.06 32.34 -52.49
CA ILE A 998 12.88 31.65 -51.95
C ILE A 998 11.65 32.52 -52.17
N PRO A 999 10.76 32.17 -53.11
CA PRO A 999 9.43 32.75 -53.20
C PRO A 999 8.62 32.44 -51.94
N VAL A 1000 7.93 33.44 -51.40
CA VAL A 1000 7.00 33.29 -50.28
C VAL A 1000 5.57 33.42 -50.80
N ILE A 1001 4.72 32.44 -50.52
CA ILE A 1001 3.32 32.43 -50.97
C ILE A 1001 2.40 32.33 -49.75
N ARG A 1002 1.47 33.27 -49.61
CA ARG A 1002 0.40 33.22 -48.61
C ARG A 1002 -0.58 32.11 -48.97
N LYS A 1003 -0.75 31.13 -48.08
CA LYS A 1003 -1.79 30.12 -48.21
C LYS A 1003 -3.01 30.58 -47.40
N SER A 1004 -4.17 30.78 -48.05
CA SER A 1004 -5.43 31.03 -47.36
C SER A 1004 -5.89 29.75 -46.63
N PHE A 1005 -6.59 29.91 -45.50
CA PHE A 1005 -7.34 28.81 -44.89
C PHE A 1005 -8.44 28.41 -45.88
N ILE A 1006 -8.19 27.38 -46.70
CA ILE A 1006 -9.25 26.71 -47.43
C ILE A 1006 -9.68 25.55 -46.54
N ALA A 1007 -10.98 25.55 -46.22
CA ALA A 1007 -11.68 24.59 -45.36
C ALA A 1007 -11.50 23.13 -45.79
#